data_AF-A0A1Q9CE93-F1
#
_entry.id   AF-A0A1Q9CE93-F1
#
_cell.length_a   1.000
_cell.length_b   1.000
_cell.length_c   1.000
_cell.angle_alpha   90.00
_cell.angle_beta   90.00
_cell.angle_gamma   90.00
#
_symmetry.space_group_name_H-M   'P 1'
#
loop_
_entity.id
_entity.type
_entity.pdbx_description
1 polymer ?
#
loop_
_entity_poly.entity_id
_entity_poly.type
_entity_poly.pdbx_seq_one_letter_code
_entity_poly.pdbx_strand_id
1 'polypeptide(L)'
;MSESGKGSASASKSGPKPSPPPSANVSSEERFERPTVLLEHGIKYTGQWKGDKRDGHGLQEWPDGARFDGEWRNGLAEGFGKFIHADGDVYEGQWKDDKANGEGVYHHADGSRYVGEWKDDQKEGRAMEEWADNSRFEGEYRAGKKHGHGTFTWPEGSSYEGEFQNNEIHGQGTYFWNDGRVYCGQWANNRMSGQGTFTWRDGRKYIGSYMYDKKDGHGVFTWPDGREYVGDWKDGKQHGIGVFKTAKGDYRRGEWKDGSRIRWISEAYREDGQQPGSPSAPQDAAQNPSEPRAGNAGCIQHHSPAASFWGNMRLIAVVAAIAAHGAAAQTLEVHGSGTTNPSKFFWHIMDSFMAMTRRDIRLTYRAVGSSTGQREFTQSSDNDYAAGLTDFGSGDIPMTNARWTGLQTAGRGAVHVPFALGAIGIFHSVPEGEVGAQGLKLKPCVLAKIFSGAITEWTDPEIAVDNPGMAGIPAGTKIQVGHRNLGSSSTSGVSGYLVAATAAAGCTSDWTLGSGSTLTWPTAPTHTNFHPVEGSGGMTTHIASTKYAIGYIDAGHGHQRGFSEVHLQNPAGTWLTSKMAMESGASPAQNGIAAAGAQAVTAGTIPADAAADWSAVNLYNQGGTDTWPIVLVSYIYVTTDMSSWSVDKASLLKTFVDYVTEATKGQELLAEYSFNPVPSQMNTWATVWSSKITKPAGYADVFSFEDSTNAWTGQALNVISVKRNTYSLWRAHELELANEALEARVQALEQHLDDFGVVPLHGSGTTNPRNWFAQVMKQMEHRARAPLLLTYRAVGSSTGQKEFTGQASSGWASYNHFGAGDIPMTQERFDSMAAQGITMLHLPFALSAIGIFHSVPASELGGASLQLPDCLLARVFGGDITTWDHPDIKAVNPGLSVPAGTVIKVGHRTAGSSSTTGLTSYLKQKCEGTDWTLGSGSTVTWPTSSGFTPVQGSQGMQQHISDTPYAIGYLDAGHGHQYGFGEIALKNKAGRTRTSKESMALSPSGVQEAGTQGVNSGTFPSLPNVDWSAVNLYDMEGDNTWPIVLVSYLYVRKDQTKTNPKTAAALQAFLQVILSDDEGLAAEFLFTPPSAAVKAVAQAGADQILYPAGMKSFAFESSTAAYTGMGDNIISVKRTSFDDYQRGLLFKEVDDMKSQLAQLAQAAPQEGTAAPSEDSTGTAALAVAIIAAVLAAMALLVGCFAYSKGRSAAAGASGTMLGRPEV
;
A
#
# COMPACT_ATOMS: atom_id res chain seq x y z
N MET A 1 3.93 32.37 19.33
CA MET A 1 4.22 33.80 19.53
C MET A 1 5.72 33.96 19.69
N SER A 2 6.29 34.83 18.85
CA SER A 2 7.56 35.58 18.94
C SER A 2 8.80 34.97 19.61
N GLU A 3 9.84 34.85 18.78
CA GLU A 3 11.22 35.34 19.00
C GLU A 3 12.06 34.71 20.11
N SER A 4 13.39 34.71 20.09
CA SER A 4 14.45 34.89 19.09
C SER A 4 15.74 34.48 19.83
N GLY A 5 16.72 33.94 19.13
CA GLY A 5 17.94 33.40 19.75
C GLY A 5 18.86 34.46 20.37
N LYS A 6 19.78 33.98 21.21
CA LYS A 6 21.16 34.48 21.35
C LYS A 6 21.98 33.50 22.19
N GLY A 7 23.05 32.96 21.60
CA GLY A 7 24.10 32.29 22.35
C GLY A 7 25.15 33.28 22.88
N SER A 8 25.96 32.83 23.84
CA SER A 8 27.43 32.80 23.75
C SER A 8 28.05 32.39 25.08
N ALA A 9 29.17 31.66 24.98
CA ALA A 9 30.13 31.25 26.01
C ALA A 9 30.62 32.43 26.91
N SER A 10 31.32 32.27 28.03
CA SER A 10 32.34 31.30 28.46
C SER A 10 32.72 31.54 29.95
N ALA A 11 33.55 30.64 30.48
CA ALA A 11 34.63 30.88 31.47
C ALA A 11 34.51 30.21 32.85
N SER A 12 35.46 29.31 33.06
CA SER A 12 35.87 28.57 34.25
C SER A 12 36.17 29.41 35.48
N LYS A 13 35.96 28.85 36.69
CA LYS A 13 36.87 28.98 37.83
C LYS A 13 36.71 27.81 38.81
N SER A 14 37.84 27.18 39.11
CA SER A 14 38.07 26.04 40.01
C SER A 14 38.01 26.42 41.50
N GLY A 15 37.44 25.53 42.33
CA GLY A 15 37.56 25.49 43.80
C GLY A 15 37.62 24.02 44.28
N PRO A 16 38.18 23.74 45.48
CA PRO A 16 38.81 22.46 45.81
C PRO A 16 37.82 21.34 46.18
N LYS A 17 38.10 20.11 45.72
CA LYS A 17 37.40 18.88 46.13
C LYS A 17 37.72 18.51 47.58
N PRO A 18 36.73 18.12 48.42
CA PRO A 18 36.99 17.37 49.64
C PRO A 18 37.23 15.88 49.33
N SER A 19 38.12 15.26 50.12
CA SER A 19 38.54 13.86 50.04
C SER A 19 37.40 12.90 50.45
N PRO A 20 37.30 11.69 49.86
CA PRO A 20 36.28 10.71 50.22
C PRO A 20 36.65 9.88 51.47
N PRO A 21 35.65 9.33 52.21
CA PRO A 21 35.87 8.41 53.32
C PRO A 21 36.24 6.98 52.86
N PRO A 22 36.78 6.13 53.76
CA PRO A 22 37.54 4.93 53.38
C PRO A 22 36.69 3.78 52.86
N SER A 23 37.28 3.09 51.89
CA SER A 23 36.79 1.91 51.18
C SER A 23 36.53 0.70 52.09
N ALA A 24 35.29 0.20 52.06
CA ALA A 24 35.04 -1.22 52.22
C ALA A 24 35.12 -1.84 50.82
N ASN A 25 36.03 -2.81 50.65
CA ASN A 25 36.19 -3.60 49.42
C ASN A 25 34.90 -4.37 49.12
N VAL A 26 34.07 -3.81 48.24
CA VAL A 26 33.02 -4.54 47.52
C VAL A 26 33.36 -4.40 46.05
N SER A 27 33.36 -5.52 45.32
CA SER A 27 33.67 -5.56 43.89
C SER A 27 32.79 -4.52 43.15
N SER A 28 33.37 -3.74 42.23
CA SER A 28 32.66 -2.66 41.54
C SER A 28 31.55 -3.14 40.58
N GLU A 29 31.38 -4.46 40.44
CA GLU A 29 30.49 -5.06 39.45
C GLU A 29 29.21 -5.69 40.02
N GLU A 30 29.16 -5.98 41.33
CA GLU A 30 28.01 -6.63 41.97
C GLU A 30 27.04 -5.62 42.58
N ARG A 31 25.75 -5.94 42.54
CA ARG A 31 24.70 -5.15 43.19
C ARG A 31 24.66 -5.46 44.68
N PHE A 32 24.63 -4.44 45.52
CA PHE A 32 24.48 -4.59 46.96
C PHE A 32 23.51 -3.54 47.53
N GLU A 33 22.80 -3.92 48.58
CA GLU A 33 21.83 -3.05 49.23
C GLU A 33 22.53 -2.14 50.23
N ARG A 34 22.19 -0.84 50.23
CA ARG A 34 22.69 0.12 51.23
C ARG A 34 21.55 0.64 52.10
N PRO A 35 21.82 0.96 53.38
CA PRO A 35 20.93 1.80 54.18
C PRO A 35 20.66 3.13 53.46
N THR A 36 19.56 3.80 53.80
CA THR A 36 19.17 5.08 53.18
C THR A 36 20.34 6.07 53.13
N VAL A 37 20.72 6.47 51.92
CA VAL A 37 21.79 7.43 51.66
C VAL A 37 21.16 8.80 51.37
N LEU A 38 21.70 9.85 51.98
CA LEU A 38 21.38 11.23 51.61
C LEU A 38 22.34 11.67 50.48
N LEU A 39 21.78 11.88 49.29
CA LEU A 39 22.48 12.37 48.10
C LEU A 39 22.51 13.90 48.08
N GLU A 40 23.16 14.47 47.08
CA GLU A 40 23.20 15.92 46.88
C GLU A 40 21.78 16.53 46.84
N HIS A 41 21.66 17.77 47.31
CA HIS A 41 20.39 18.52 47.36
C HIS A 41 19.29 17.88 48.23
N GLY A 42 19.64 16.96 49.14
CA GLY A 42 18.70 16.43 50.15
C GLY A 42 17.84 15.25 49.67
N ILE A 43 18.15 14.69 48.50
CA ILE A 43 17.49 13.49 47.95
C ILE A 43 17.85 12.28 48.82
N LYS A 44 16.87 11.47 49.20
CA LYS A 44 17.09 10.21 49.91
C LYS A 44 16.98 9.06 48.92
N TYR A 45 17.88 8.09 48.99
CA TYR A 45 17.79 6.86 48.21
C TYR A 45 17.99 5.64 49.10
N THR A 46 17.10 4.66 48.98
CA THR A 46 17.16 3.37 49.65
C THR A 46 17.03 2.28 48.60
N GLY A 47 18.02 1.39 48.47
CA GLY A 47 17.95 0.32 47.47
C GLY A 47 19.30 -0.22 47.08
N GLN A 48 19.33 -0.87 45.92
CA GLN A 48 20.51 -1.51 45.39
C GLN A 48 21.45 -0.51 44.71
N TRP A 49 22.74 -0.77 44.83
CA TRP A 49 23.84 0.01 44.26
C TRP A 49 24.82 -0.90 43.54
N LYS A 50 25.40 -0.42 42.45
CA LYS A 50 26.56 -1.02 41.78
C LYS A 50 27.66 0.02 41.73
N GLY A 51 28.74 -0.21 42.48
CA GLY A 51 29.77 0.82 42.70
C GLY A 51 29.21 2.04 43.42
N ASP A 52 29.31 3.22 42.81
CA ASP A 52 28.78 4.50 43.30
C ASP A 52 27.45 4.92 42.64
N LYS A 53 26.85 4.05 41.81
CA LYS A 53 25.61 4.32 41.08
C LYS A 53 24.43 3.50 41.61
N ARG A 54 23.24 4.11 41.59
CA ARG A 54 21.96 3.41 41.81
C ARG A 54 21.77 2.38 40.71
N ASP A 55 21.55 1.12 41.05
CA ASP A 55 21.44 0.03 40.07
C ASP A 55 20.71 -1.17 40.69
N GLY A 56 19.72 -1.73 40.00
CA GLY A 56 18.76 -2.69 40.57
C GLY A 56 17.50 -1.99 41.09
N HIS A 57 16.78 -2.61 42.03
CA HIS A 57 15.56 -2.01 42.57
C HIS A 57 15.88 -1.00 43.68
N GLY A 58 15.17 0.13 43.70
CA GLY A 58 15.36 1.14 44.72
C GLY A 58 14.29 2.22 44.76
N LEU A 59 14.12 2.78 45.96
CA LEU A 59 13.25 3.90 46.28
C LEU A 59 14.08 5.19 46.39
N GLN A 60 13.77 6.16 45.55
CA GLN A 60 14.28 7.53 45.66
C GLN A 60 13.18 8.48 46.11
N GLU A 61 13.49 9.36 47.05
CA GLU A 61 12.60 10.40 47.57
C GLU A 61 13.31 11.76 47.45
N TRP A 62 12.67 12.70 46.78
CA TRP A 62 13.15 14.07 46.63
C TRP A 62 12.59 14.97 47.75
N PRO A 63 13.27 16.08 48.12
CA PRO A 63 12.81 16.98 49.18
C PRO A 63 11.44 17.63 48.93
N ASP A 64 11.03 17.73 47.67
CA ASP A 64 9.74 18.27 47.25
C ASP A 64 8.58 17.28 47.46
N GLY A 65 8.88 16.04 47.87
CA GLY A 65 7.89 14.98 48.09
C GLY A 65 7.69 14.04 46.90
N ALA A 66 8.35 14.29 45.75
CA ALA A 66 8.37 13.34 44.66
C ALA A 66 9.08 12.04 45.07
N ARG A 67 8.66 10.90 44.51
CA ARG A 67 9.26 9.59 44.79
C ARG A 67 9.24 8.66 43.58
N PHE A 68 10.30 7.90 43.40
CA PHE A 68 10.44 6.86 42.38
C PHE A 68 10.71 5.54 43.08
N ASP A 69 9.87 4.55 42.85
CA ASP A 69 10.05 3.19 43.34
C ASP A 69 10.10 2.25 42.14
N GLY A 70 11.28 1.71 41.84
CA GLY A 70 11.43 0.88 40.65
C GLY A 70 12.85 0.45 40.36
N GLU A 71 13.03 -0.03 39.14
CA GLU A 71 14.30 -0.49 38.63
C GLU A 71 15.20 0.67 38.15
N TRP A 72 16.50 0.53 38.42
CA TRP A 72 17.56 1.48 38.11
C TRP A 72 18.67 0.77 37.33
N ARG A 73 19.29 1.48 36.38
CA ARG A 73 20.50 1.05 35.69
C ARG A 73 21.45 2.24 35.53
N ASN A 74 22.67 2.11 36.02
CA ASN A 74 23.71 3.15 35.92
C ASN A 74 23.27 4.53 36.44
N GLY A 75 22.41 4.58 37.45
CA GLY A 75 21.90 5.81 38.04
C GLY A 75 20.63 6.36 37.41
N LEU A 76 20.12 5.76 36.32
CA LEU A 76 18.89 6.16 35.63
C LEU A 76 17.77 5.14 35.91
N ALA A 77 16.51 5.57 35.91
CA ALA A 77 15.34 4.70 35.93
C ALA A 77 15.26 3.89 34.61
N GLU A 78 15.06 2.58 34.74
CA GLU A 78 15.12 1.61 33.65
C GLU A 78 14.25 0.41 34.04
N GLY A 79 13.49 -0.21 33.13
CA GLY A 79 12.64 -1.36 33.48
C GLY A 79 11.30 -0.92 34.09
N PHE A 80 10.70 -1.68 35.01
CA PHE A 80 9.43 -1.26 35.61
C PHE A 80 9.62 -0.36 36.82
N GLY A 81 8.76 0.66 36.95
CA GLY A 81 8.82 1.58 38.07
C GLY A 81 7.58 2.46 38.23
N LYS A 82 7.39 2.94 39.45
CA LYS A 82 6.33 3.84 39.87
C LYS A 82 6.92 5.18 40.28
N PHE A 83 6.62 6.22 39.53
CA PHE A 83 6.97 7.59 39.88
C PHE A 83 5.75 8.35 40.37
N ILE A 84 5.92 9.07 41.47
CA ILE A 84 4.90 9.92 42.07
C ILE A 84 5.51 11.31 42.14
N HIS A 85 4.96 12.22 41.35
CA HIS A 85 5.37 13.61 41.31
C HIS A 85 4.98 14.34 42.61
N ALA A 86 5.63 15.47 42.86
CA ALA A 86 5.37 16.29 44.05
C ALA A 86 3.95 16.89 44.08
N ASP A 87 3.31 17.04 42.93
CA ASP A 87 1.92 17.49 42.77
C ASP A 87 0.88 16.37 42.96
N GLY A 88 1.32 15.11 43.06
CA GLY A 88 0.47 13.94 43.25
C GLY A 88 0.22 13.13 41.98
N ASP A 89 0.70 13.56 40.81
CA ASP A 89 0.62 12.76 39.58
C ASP A 89 1.43 11.47 39.72
N VAL A 90 0.92 10.35 39.20
CA VAL A 90 1.52 9.02 39.33
C VAL A 90 1.68 8.38 37.97
N TYR A 91 2.91 8.05 37.59
CA TYR A 91 3.19 7.12 36.49
C TYR A 91 3.60 5.76 37.02
N GLU A 92 3.03 4.69 36.48
CA GLU A 92 3.40 3.31 36.79
C GLU A 92 3.49 2.52 35.49
N GLY A 93 4.69 2.09 35.12
CA GLY A 93 4.93 1.48 33.82
C GLY A 93 6.39 1.19 33.55
N GLN A 94 6.72 0.99 32.28
CA GLN A 94 8.12 0.78 31.88
C GLN A 94 8.86 2.13 31.75
N TRP A 95 10.15 2.08 32.01
CA TRP A 95 11.09 3.18 32.03
C TRP A 95 12.29 2.80 31.19
N LYS A 96 12.87 3.79 30.53
CA LYS A 96 14.12 3.65 29.80
C LYS A 96 14.85 4.99 29.81
N ASP A 97 16.10 4.99 30.26
CA ASP A 97 16.94 6.18 30.32
C ASP A 97 16.25 7.40 31.01
N ASP A 98 15.65 7.18 32.20
CA ASP A 98 14.85 8.17 32.95
C ASP A 98 13.53 8.62 32.32
N LYS A 99 13.07 7.93 31.25
CA LYS A 99 11.83 8.28 30.54
C LYS A 99 10.79 7.18 30.57
N ALA A 100 9.51 7.57 30.64
CA ALA A 100 8.39 6.65 30.42
C ALA A 100 8.49 6.03 29.01
N ASN A 101 8.38 4.71 28.95
CA ASN A 101 8.46 3.91 27.73
C ASN A 101 7.54 2.69 27.85
N GLY A 102 7.26 2.02 26.74
CA GLY A 102 6.45 0.78 26.73
C GLY A 102 5.05 0.97 27.32
N GLU A 103 4.49 -0.07 27.93
CA GLU A 103 3.16 0.00 28.55
C GLU A 103 3.21 0.71 29.89
N GLY A 104 2.29 1.65 30.13
CA GLY A 104 2.24 2.43 31.36
C GLY A 104 0.88 3.06 31.67
N VAL A 105 0.64 3.29 32.95
CA VAL A 105 -0.54 3.97 33.48
C VAL A 105 -0.11 5.29 34.10
N TYR A 106 -0.71 6.39 33.64
CA TYR A 106 -0.51 7.72 34.21
C TYR A 106 -1.81 8.18 34.86
N HIS A 107 -1.76 8.49 36.15
CA HIS A 107 -2.85 9.05 36.94
C HIS A 107 -2.50 10.49 37.28
N HIS A 108 -3.31 11.43 36.83
CA HIS A 108 -3.19 12.82 37.25
C HIS A 108 -3.87 13.02 38.60
N ALA A 109 -3.37 13.97 39.39
CA ALA A 109 -3.94 14.37 40.68
C ALA A 109 -5.36 14.96 40.54
N ASP A 110 -5.72 15.45 39.36
CA ASP A 110 -7.07 15.93 39.03
C ASP A 110 -8.09 14.79 38.81
N GLY A 111 -7.65 13.53 38.81
CA GLY A 111 -8.46 12.35 38.60
C GLY A 111 -8.47 11.82 37.17
N SER A 112 -7.86 12.52 36.21
CA SER A 112 -7.68 12.01 34.84
C SER A 112 -6.66 10.87 34.78
N ARG A 113 -6.81 9.99 33.80
CA ARG A 113 -6.04 8.76 33.68
C ARG A 113 -5.73 8.42 32.23
N TYR A 114 -4.49 8.07 31.94
CA TYR A 114 -4.06 7.46 30.69
C TYR A 114 -3.58 6.02 30.93
N VAL A 115 -3.97 5.10 30.07
CA VAL A 115 -3.53 3.70 30.07
C VAL A 115 -3.15 3.32 28.64
N GLY A 116 -1.88 3.03 28.39
CA GLY A 116 -1.44 2.55 27.08
C GLY A 116 0.05 2.70 26.87
N GLU A 117 0.46 2.70 25.60
CA GLU A 117 1.88 2.71 25.23
C GLU A 117 2.50 4.12 25.37
N TRP A 118 3.80 4.13 25.67
CA TRP A 118 4.66 5.29 25.87
C TRP A 118 5.95 5.13 25.08
N LYS A 119 6.49 6.24 24.59
CA LYS A 119 7.80 6.30 23.95
C LYS A 119 8.45 7.63 24.27
N ASP A 120 9.55 7.59 24.99
CA ASP A 120 10.36 8.77 25.34
C ASP A 120 9.51 9.90 25.96
N ASP A 121 8.73 9.57 26.98
CA ASP A 121 7.76 10.45 27.70
C ASP A 121 6.55 10.90 26.88
N GLN A 122 6.33 10.34 25.69
CA GLN A 122 5.18 10.66 24.85
C GLN A 122 4.21 9.48 24.76
N LYS A 123 2.91 9.78 24.79
CA LYS A 123 1.84 8.82 24.50
C LYS A 123 2.01 8.28 23.06
N GLU A 124 2.00 6.97 22.89
CA GLU A 124 2.20 6.27 21.61
C GLU A 124 1.23 5.09 21.54
N GLY A 125 1.09 4.47 20.36
CA GLY A 125 0.40 3.19 20.21
C GLY A 125 -1.08 3.22 20.60
N ARG A 126 -1.63 2.09 21.04
CA ARG A 126 -3.04 2.02 21.47
C ARG A 126 -3.19 2.43 22.93
N ALA A 127 -4.18 3.26 23.23
CA ALA A 127 -4.41 3.72 24.58
C ALA A 127 -5.87 4.12 24.87
N MET A 128 -6.15 4.22 26.16
CA MET A 128 -7.36 4.81 26.73
C MET A 128 -6.99 6.02 27.58
N GLU A 129 -7.60 7.17 27.32
CA GLU A 129 -7.48 8.38 28.12
C GLU A 129 -8.86 8.78 28.65
N GLU A 130 -8.96 8.99 29.96
CA GLU A 130 -10.17 9.41 30.66
C GLU A 130 -9.86 10.71 31.40
N TRP A 131 -10.69 11.74 31.24
CA TRP A 131 -10.49 13.04 31.89
C TRP A 131 -11.41 13.19 33.10
N ALA A 132 -11.09 14.15 33.99
CA ALA A 132 -11.85 14.38 35.22
C ALA A 132 -13.33 14.74 35.00
N ASP A 133 -13.70 15.19 33.80
CA ASP A 133 -15.08 15.45 33.40
C ASP A 133 -15.84 14.19 32.93
N ASN A 134 -15.21 13.01 32.98
CA ASN A 134 -15.67 11.73 32.42
C ASN A 134 -15.70 11.69 30.88
N SER A 135 -15.07 12.64 30.19
CA SER A 135 -14.79 12.45 28.77
C SER A 135 -13.78 11.30 28.62
N ARG A 136 -13.87 10.56 27.51
CA ARG A 136 -13.06 9.36 27.29
C ARG A 136 -12.66 9.24 25.83
N PHE A 137 -11.39 8.94 25.60
CA PHE A 137 -10.86 8.56 24.30
C PHE A 137 -10.30 7.14 24.38
N GLU A 138 -10.60 6.33 23.38
CA GLU A 138 -10.02 5.01 23.20
C GLU A 138 -9.60 4.87 21.73
N GLY A 139 -8.31 4.74 21.46
CA GLY A 139 -7.78 4.75 20.10
C GLY A 139 -6.27 4.82 20.03
N GLU A 140 -5.76 5.20 18.87
CA GLU A 140 -4.31 5.26 18.62
C GLU A 140 -3.72 6.65 18.94
N TYR A 141 -2.49 6.67 19.44
CA TYR A 141 -1.65 7.84 19.66
C TYR A 141 -0.37 7.72 18.83
N ARG A 142 0.14 8.86 18.37
CA ARG A 142 1.47 8.98 17.75
C ARG A 142 2.11 10.27 18.22
N ALA A 143 3.30 10.19 18.83
CA ALA A 143 4.03 11.35 19.34
C ALA A 143 3.16 12.29 20.20
N GLY A 144 2.40 11.72 21.14
CA GLY A 144 1.54 12.45 22.07
C GLY A 144 0.19 12.90 21.52
N LYS A 145 -0.14 12.62 20.26
CA LYS A 145 -1.39 13.08 19.61
C LYS A 145 -2.26 11.91 19.18
N LYS A 146 -3.58 12.04 19.35
CA LYS A 146 -4.58 11.11 18.80
C LYS A 146 -4.39 11.01 17.29
N HIS A 147 -4.30 9.79 16.80
CA HIS A 147 -4.03 9.45 15.41
C HIS A 147 -4.79 8.16 15.06
N GLY A 148 -4.86 7.79 13.78
CA GLY A 148 -5.48 6.52 13.39
C GLY A 148 -6.96 6.45 13.73
N HIS A 149 -7.48 5.27 14.08
CA HIS A 149 -8.89 5.10 14.43
C HIS A 149 -9.10 5.22 15.95
N GLY A 150 -10.23 5.80 16.36
CA GLY A 150 -10.58 5.89 17.77
C GLY A 150 -12.03 6.27 18.02
N THR A 151 -12.44 6.14 19.28
CA THR A 151 -13.72 6.59 19.80
C THR A 151 -13.49 7.69 20.84
N PHE A 152 -14.18 8.81 20.69
CA PHE A 152 -14.22 9.89 21.68
C PHE A 152 -15.64 10.05 22.21
N THR A 153 -15.82 9.96 23.52
CA THR A 153 -17.09 10.17 24.22
C THR A 153 -16.99 11.42 25.06
N TRP A 154 -17.95 12.33 24.89
CA TRP A 154 -18.04 13.57 25.67
C TRP A 154 -18.94 13.41 26.91
N PRO A 155 -18.76 14.22 27.97
CA PRO A 155 -19.51 14.09 29.22
C PRO A 155 -21.02 14.28 29.05
N GLU A 156 -21.43 15.12 28.10
CA GLU A 156 -22.83 15.38 27.81
C GLU A 156 -23.54 14.28 27.01
N GLY A 157 -22.82 13.19 26.68
CA GLY A 157 -23.35 12.01 26.00
C GLY A 157 -23.21 12.02 24.47
N SER A 158 -22.56 13.03 23.89
CA SER A 158 -22.16 12.98 22.48
C SER A 158 -21.02 11.96 22.31
N SER A 159 -20.87 11.39 21.12
CA SER A 159 -19.73 10.52 20.81
C SER A 159 -19.31 10.61 19.34
N TYR A 160 -18.05 10.31 19.07
CA TYR A 160 -17.48 10.21 17.73
C TYR A 160 -16.71 8.91 17.62
N GLU A 161 -16.93 8.19 16.53
CA GLU A 161 -16.19 6.97 16.17
C GLU A 161 -15.68 7.13 14.74
N GLY A 162 -14.36 7.09 14.56
CA GLY A 162 -13.76 7.34 13.25
C GLY A 162 -12.27 7.65 13.29
N GLU A 163 -11.77 8.21 12.20
CA GLU A 163 -10.36 8.55 12.06
C GLU A 163 -9.99 9.86 12.78
N PHE A 164 -8.75 9.92 13.26
CA PHE A 164 -8.09 11.06 13.88
C PHE A 164 -6.74 11.32 13.21
N GLN A 165 -6.40 12.60 13.03
CA GLN A 165 -5.08 13.03 12.61
C GLN A 165 -4.64 14.22 13.46
N ASN A 166 -3.55 14.06 14.22
CA ASN A 166 -2.95 15.13 15.01
C ASN A 166 -3.92 15.78 16.01
N ASN A 167 -4.68 14.97 16.76
CA ASN A 167 -5.77 15.38 17.66
C ASN A 167 -7.06 15.87 16.98
N GLU A 168 -7.12 15.92 15.65
CA GLU A 168 -8.31 16.37 14.93
C GLU A 168 -9.10 15.19 14.37
N ILE A 169 -10.43 15.27 14.44
CA ILE A 169 -11.33 14.38 13.73
C ILE A 169 -11.09 14.55 12.22
N HIS A 170 -10.76 13.43 11.55
CA HIS A 170 -10.40 13.40 10.13
C HIS A 170 -10.94 12.13 9.45
N GLY A 171 -10.70 11.96 8.15
CA GLY A 171 -11.06 10.75 7.42
C GLY A 171 -12.56 10.43 7.43
N GLN A 172 -12.92 9.16 7.58
CA GLN A 172 -14.31 8.72 7.74
C GLN A 172 -14.67 8.59 9.22
N GLY A 173 -15.90 9.00 9.59
CA GLY A 173 -16.37 8.84 10.95
C GLY A 173 -17.85 9.18 11.16
N THR A 174 -18.38 8.72 12.29
CA THR A 174 -19.75 8.96 12.73
C THR A 174 -19.75 9.79 13.99
N TYR A 175 -20.48 10.90 13.99
CA TYR A 175 -20.71 11.75 15.16
C TYR A 175 -22.16 11.64 15.61
N PHE A 176 -22.34 11.30 16.89
CA PHE A 176 -23.60 11.22 17.60
C PHE A 176 -23.71 12.43 18.52
N TRP A 177 -24.70 13.30 18.27
CA TRP A 177 -25.01 14.40 19.19
C TRP A 177 -25.94 13.92 20.29
N ASN A 178 -25.77 14.47 21.50
CA ASN A 178 -26.66 14.19 22.63
C ASN A 178 -28.14 14.56 22.40
N ASP A 179 -28.44 15.43 21.43
CA ASP A 179 -29.80 15.79 21.02
C ASP A 179 -30.44 14.83 20.00
N GLY A 180 -29.74 13.74 19.66
CA GLY A 180 -30.19 12.69 18.75
C GLY A 180 -29.92 12.97 17.27
N ARG A 181 -29.21 14.06 16.92
CA ARG A 181 -28.65 14.21 15.57
C ARG A 181 -27.53 13.19 15.37
N VAL A 182 -27.36 12.76 14.12
CA VAL A 182 -26.28 11.85 13.71
C VAL A 182 -25.71 12.30 12.38
N TYR A 183 -24.38 12.35 12.26
CA TYR A 183 -23.69 12.58 11.00
C TYR A 183 -22.76 11.43 10.75
N CYS A 184 -22.82 10.88 9.54
CA CYS A 184 -21.93 9.82 9.08
C CYS A 184 -21.33 10.23 7.75
N GLY A 185 -20.01 10.36 7.68
CA GLY A 185 -19.36 10.79 6.46
C GLY A 185 -17.93 11.23 6.65
N GLN A 186 -17.45 11.99 5.68
CA GLN A 186 -16.08 12.49 5.66
C GLN A 186 -15.90 13.68 6.61
N TRP A 187 -14.70 13.76 7.18
CA TRP A 187 -14.25 14.78 8.12
C TRP A 187 -12.90 15.35 7.71
N ALA A 188 -12.71 16.65 7.88
CA ALA A 188 -11.43 17.32 7.71
C ALA A 188 -11.27 18.46 8.73
N ASN A 189 -10.19 18.41 9.51
CA ASN A 189 -9.84 19.42 10.52
C ASN A 189 -11.01 19.71 11.48
N ASN A 190 -11.61 18.66 12.05
CA ASN A 190 -12.79 18.71 12.92
C ASN A 190 -14.10 19.20 12.27
N ARG A 191 -14.17 19.26 10.93
CA ARG A 191 -15.35 19.72 10.19
C ARG A 191 -15.90 18.66 9.25
N MET A 192 -17.21 18.62 9.09
CA MET A 192 -17.87 17.81 8.07
C MET A 192 -17.40 18.30 6.69
N SER A 193 -16.96 17.36 5.87
CA SER A 193 -16.40 17.60 4.53
C SER A 193 -16.82 16.45 3.61
N GLY A 194 -16.75 16.64 2.29
CA GLY A 194 -16.96 15.56 1.33
C GLY A 194 -18.36 14.93 1.41
N GLN A 195 -18.51 13.62 1.16
CA GLN A 195 -19.82 12.96 1.23
C GLN A 195 -20.23 12.63 2.66
N GLY A 196 -21.49 12.90 3.00
CA GLY A 196 -22.03 12.51 4.30
C GLY A 196 -23.56 12.47 4.36
N THR A 197 -24.04 11.79 5.39
CA THR A 197 -25.45 11.69 5.75
C THR A 197 -25.66 12.37 7.10
N PHE A 198 -26.55 13.36 7.15
CA PHE A 198 -26.95 14.02 8.39
C PHE A 198 -28.42 13.73 8.67
N THR A 199 -28.69 13.17 9.84
CA THR A 199 -30.04 12.82 10.30
C THR A 199 -30.41 13.69 11.49
N TRP A 200 -31.59 14.31 11.46
CA TRP A 200 -32.14 15.08 12.56
C TRP A 200 -33.14 14.25 13.36
N ARG A 201 -33.29 14.55 14.66
CA ARG A 201 -34.25 13.88 15.55
C ARG A 201 -35.70 13.95 15.08
N ASP A 202 -36.06 14.99 14.33
CA ASP A 202 -37.41 15.15 13.78
C ASP A 202 -37.66 14.32 12.50
N GLY A 203 -36.69 13.54 12.05
CA GLY A 203 -36.79 12.69 10.86
C GLY A 203 -36.37 13.38 9.56
N ARG A 204 -35.97 14.66 9.60
CA ARG A 204 -35.30 15.26 8.44
C ARG A 204 -33.99 14.52 8.17
N LYS A 205 -33.60 14.46 6.91
CA LYS A 205 -32.35 13.84 6.49
C LYS A 205 -31.73 14.59 5.33
N TYR A 206 -30.40 14.68 5.31
CA TYR A 206 -29.63 15.17 4.18
C TYR A 206 -28.59 14.14 3.80
N ILE A 207 -28.46 13.87 2.51
CA ILE A 207 -27.52 12.93 1.92
C ILE A 207 -26.82 13.65 0.78
N GLY A 208 -25.53 13.96 0.91
CA GLY A 208 -24.79 14.64 -0.14
C GLY A 208 -23.48 15.25 0.32
N SER A 209 -22.96 16.14 -0.51
CA SER A 209 -21.67 16.78 -0.29
C SER A 209 -21.70 17.87 0.81
N TYR A 210 -20.59 18.02 1.53
CA TYR A 210 -20.30 18.99 2.57
C TYR A 210 -18.97 19.71 2.32
N MET A 211 -18.91 21.00 2.67
CA MET A 211 -17.69 21.80 2.72
C MET A 211 -17.76 22.75 3.93
N TYR A 212 -16.78 22.67 4.83
CA TYR A 212 -16.71 23.47 6.05
C TYR A 212 -18.02 23.48 6.87
N ASP A 213 -18.53 22.28 7.19
CA ASP A 213 -19.78 22.06 7.94
C ASP A 213 -21.09 22.46 7.21
N LYS A 214 -20.99 22.92 5.96
CA LYS A 214 -22.14 23.32 5.16
C LYS A 214 -22.40 22.34 4.03
N LYS A 215 -23.68 22.10 3.73
CA LYS A 215 -24.11 21.39 2.52
C LYS A 215 -23.65 22.17 1.29
N ASP A 216 -22.87 21.53 0.43
CA ASP A 216 -22.25 22.19 -0.74
C ASP A 216 -22.03 21.17 -1.84
N GLY A 217 -22.43 21.45 -3.09
CA GLY A 217 -22.48 20.48 -4.19
C GLY A 217 -23.84 19.79 -4.31
N HIS A 218 -23.90 18.62 -4.97
CA HIS A 218 -25.18 17.93 -5.16
C HIS A 218 -25.59 17.15 -3.91
N GLY A 219 -26.88 17.20 -3.56
CA GLY A 219 -27.38 16.51 -2.37
C GLY A 219 -28.90 16.46 -2.30
N VAL A 220 -29.39 15.58 -1.43
CA VAL A 220 -30.80 15.32 -1.25
C VAL A 220 -31.22 15.62 0.17
N PHE A 221 -32.29 16.40 0.29
CA PHE A 221 -32.88 16.75 1.56
C PHE A 221 -34.31 16.22 1.62
N THR A 222 -34.57 15.36 2.61
CA THR A 222 -35.87 14.73 2.83
C THR A 222 -36.52 15.29 4.09
N TRP A 223 -37.80 15.61 4.00
CA TRP A 223 -38.62 16.02 5.15
C TRP A 223 -39.50 14.85 5.64
N PRO A 224 -39.89 14.84 6.92
CA PRO A 224 -40.75 13.77 7.48
C PRO A 224 -42.12 13.65 6.82
N ASP A 225 -42.61 14.72 6.19
CA ASP A 225 -43.87 14.77 5.46
C ASP A 225 -43.77 14.24 4.01
N GLY A 226 -42.65 13.61 3.67
CA GLY A 226 -42.41 13.01 2.36
C GLY A 226 -41.99 14.00 1.27
N ARG A 227 -41.85 15.29 1.59
CA ARG A 227 -41.21 16.25 0.67
C ARG A 227 -39.74 15.89 0.49
N GLU A 228 -39.23 16.22 -0.69
CA GLU A 228 -37.83 15.98 -1.05
C GLU A 228 -37.31 17.09 -1.96
N TYR A 229 -36.04 17.44 -1.80
CA TYR A 229 -35.31 18.28 -2.74
C TYR A 229 -34.06 17.53 -3.16
N VAL A 230 -33.88 17.35 -4.47
CA VAL A 230 -32.72 16.73 -5.10
C VAL A 230 -32.07 17.76 -6.00
N GLY A 231 -30.85 18.20 -5.74
CA GLY A 231 -30.21 19.19 -6.60
C GLY A 231 -28.95 19.80 -5.99
N ASP A 232 -28.51 20.90 -6.58
CA ASP A 232 -27.29 21.57 -6.11
C ASP A 232 -27.52 22.37 -4.82
N TRP A 233 -26.46 22.48 -4.04
CA TRP A 233 -26.34 23.23 -2.80
C TRP A 233 -25.08 24.10 -2.85
N LYS A 234 -25.15 25.28 -2.24
CA LYS A 234 -24.01 26.17 -2.05
C LYS A 234 -24.15 26.88 -0.71
N ASP A 235 -23.10 26.87 0.10
CA ASP A 235 -23.09 27.52 1.42
C ASP A 235 -24.29 27.12 2.32
N GLY A 236 -24.71 25.85 2.24
CA GLY A 236 -25.81 25.30 3.03
C GLY A 236 -27.21 25.53 2.46
N LYS A 237 -27.33 26.19 1.30
CA LYS A 237 -28.60 26.61 0.68
C LYS A 237 -28.79 25.96 -0.69
N GLN A 238 -30.04 25.69 -1.09
CA GLN A 238 -30.36 25.19 -2.42
C GLN A 238 -29.87 26.17 -3.51
N HIS A 239 -29.26 25.65 -4.56
CA HIS A 239 -28.69 26.40 -5.68
C HIS A 239 -28.89 25.62 -6.99
N GLY A 240 -28.64 26.24 -8.13
CA GLY A 240 -28.62 25.56 -9.42
C GLY A 240 -29.96 24.97 -9.83
N ILE A 241 -29.94 23.83 -10.52
CA ILE A 241 -31.14 23.14 -10.97
C ILE A 241 -31.43 21.99 -10.02
N GLY A 242 -32.69 21.90 -9.57
CA GLY A 242 -33.14 20.85 -8.66
C GLY A 242 -34.50 20.26 -9.04
N VAL A 243 -34.82 19.12 -8.46
CA VAL A 243 -36.12 18.48 -8.48
C VAL A 243 -36.71 18.60 -7.08
N PHE A 244 -37.91 19.15 -6.99
CA PHE A 244 -38.66 19.21 -5.74
C PHE A 244 -39.86 18.27 -5.80
N LYS A 245 -39.95 17.38 -4.82
CA LYS A 245 -41.10 16.52 -4.56
C LYS A 245 -41.98 17.14 -3.48
N THR A 246 -43.25 17.31 -3.78
CA THR A 246 -44.25 17.76 -2.80
C THR A 246 -44.66 16.61 -1.87
N ALA A 247 -45.31 16.91 -0.73
CA ALA A 247 -45.84 15.89 0.18
C ALA A 247 -46.88 14.97 -0.48
N LYS A 248 -47.49 15.41 -1.59
CA LYS A 248 -48.45 14.62 -2.38
C LYS A 248 -47.78 13.72 -3.42
N GLY A 249 -46.45 13.74 -3.53
CA GLY A 249 -45.69 12.96 -4.50
C GLY A 249 -45.55 13.59 -5.89
N ASP A 250 -46.03 14.82 -6.11
CA ASP A 250 -45.79 15.54 -7.38
C ASP A 250 -44.35 16.05 -7.45
N TYR A 251 -43.69 15.85 -8.59
CA TYR A 251 -42.34 16.33 -8.88
C TYR A 251 -42.36 17.57 -9.78
N ARG A 252 -41.44 18.50 -9.54
CA ARG A 252 -41.19 19.66 -10.40
C ARG A 252 -39.70 19.98 -10.47
N ARG A 253 -39.19 20.27 -11.66
CA ARG A 253 -37.85 20.84 -11.85
C ARG A 253 -37.91 22.35 -11.76
N GLY A 254 -36.96 22.96 -11.06
CA GLY A 254 -36.82 24.41 -10.96
C GLY A 254 -35.38 24.89 -11.02
N GLU A 255 -35.22 26.21 -10.92
CA GLU A 255 -33.95 26.90 -10.78
C GLU A 255 -33.92 27.61 -9.42
N TRP A 256 -32.86 27.42 -8.63
CA TRP A 256 -32.68 27.97 -7.29
C TRP A 256 -31.43 28.83 -7.20
N LYS A 257 -31.50 29.89 -6.40
CA LYS A 257 -30.36 30.74 -6.04
C LYS A 257 -30.48 31.15 -4.58
N ASP A 258 -29.41 30.91 -3.81
CA ASP A 258 -29.28 31.26 -2.40
C ASP A 258 -30.46 30.80 -1.53
N GLY A 259 -30.95 29.58 -1.78
CA GLY A 259 -32.06 28.95 -1.06
C GLY A 259 -33.45 29.36 -1.57
N SER A 260 -33.53 30.30 -2.50
CA SER A 260 -34.78 30.77 -3.09
C SER A 260 -34.99 30.17 -4.48
N ARG A 261 -36.18 29.62 -4.73
CA ARG A 261 -36.57 29.17 -6.08
C ARG A 261 -36.83 30.39 -6.97
N ILE A 262 -36.09 30.51 -8.06
CA ILE A 262 -36.23 31.56 -9.07
C ILE A 262 -37.41 31.28 -10.00
N ARG A 263 -37.47 30.09 -10.61
CA ARG A 263 -38.57 29.68 -11.50
C ARG A 263 -38.71 28.16 -11.58
N TRP A 264 -39.87 27.69 -12.05
CA TRP A 264 -40.04 26.30 -12.47
C TRP A 264 -39.59 26.16 -13.93
N ILE A 265 -38.91 25.06 -14.24
CA ILE A 265 -38.43 24.74 -15.60
C ILE A 265 -39.15 23.53 -16.20
N SER A 266 -39.97 22.84 -15.41
CA SER A 266 -40.91 21.82 -15.89
C SER A 266 -42.31 22.08 -15.33
N GLU A 267 -43.32 21.56 -16.04
CA GLU A 267 -44.63 21.33 -15.44
C GLU A 267 -44.52 20.28 -14.32
N ALA A 268 -45.58 20.18 -13.51
CA ALA A 268 -45.68 19.13 -12.51
C ALA A 268 -45.86 17.79 -13.21
N TYR A 269 -45.19 16.76 -12.70
CA TYR A 269 -45.35 15.39 -13.19
C TYR A 269 -45.31 14.41 -12.03
N ARG A 270 -45.83 13.20 -12.28
CA ARG A 270 -45.79 12.08 -11.33
C ARG A 270 -45.13 10.90 -12.03
N GLU A 271 -44.33 10.13 -11.30
CA GLU A 271 -43.66 8.93 -11.85
C GLU A 271 -44.66 7.86 -12.30
N ASP A 272 -45.87 7.87 -11.76
CA ASP A 272 -46.99 6.96 -12.10
C ASP A 272 -47.80 7.39 -13.34
N GLY A 273 -47.47 8.51 -13.97
CA GLY A 273 -48.16 9.03 -15.16
C GLY A 273 -49.53 9.69 -14.90
N GLN A 274 -49.96 9.88 -13.65
CA GLN A 274 -51.23 10.53 -13.33
C GLN A 274 -51.18 12.07 -13.43
N GLN A 275 -52.33 12.70 -13.71
CA GLN A 275 -52.47 14.15 -13.83
C GLN A 275 -52.22 14.88 -12.49
N PRO A 276 -51.34 15.90 -12.44
CA PRO A 276 -51.07 16.67 -11.22
C PRO A 276 -52.31 17.43 -10.71
N GLY A 277 -52.66 17.26 -9.43
CA GLY A 277 -53.74 18.02 -8.78
C GLY A 277 -55.05 17.28 -8.45
N SER A 278 -55.16 15.99 -8.79
CA SER A 278 -56.32 15.16 -8.40
C SER A 278 -56.29 14.79 -6.90
N PRO A 279 -57.44 14.63 -6.21
CA PRO A 279 -57.45 14.21 -4.80
C PRO A 279 -56.96 12.77 -4.66
N SER A 280 -55.97 12.53 -3.81
CA SER A 280 -55.54 11.18 -3.44
C SER A 280 -56.58 10.52 -2.53
N ALA A 281 -56.99 9.28 -2.85
CA ALA A 281 -57.66 8.39 -1.88
C ALA A 281 -56.75 8.22 -0.63
N PRO A 282 -57.29 7.93 0.56
CA PRO A 282 -56.48 7.80 1.76
C PRO A 282 -55.51 6.63 1.57
N GLN A 283 -54.23 6.97 1.41
CA GLN A 283 -53.14 6.01 1.43
C GLN A 283 -52.73 5.85 2.90
N ASP A 284 -52.97 4.67 3.46
CA ASP A 284 -52.37 4.26 4.72
C ASP A 284 -50.85 4.37 4.59
N ALA A 285 -50.28 5.23 5.42
CA ALA A 285 -48.88 5.56 5.43
C ALA A 285 -48.05 4.37 5.93
N ALA A 286 -47.14 3.86 5.10
CA ALA A 286 -45.71 3.75 5.41
C ALA A 286 -44.93 2.85 4.42
N GLN A 287 -44.74 3.33 3.19
CA GLN A 287 -43.59 2.99 2.37
C GLN A 287 -42.87 4.29 2.02
N ASN A 288 -41.68 4.50 2.60
CA ASN A 288 -40.84 5.63 2.24
C ASN A 288 -40.09 5.30 0.92
N PRO A 289 -39.92 6.26 0.02
CA PRO A 289 -39.23 6.09 -1.26
C PRO A 289 -37.73 5.84 -1.08
N SER A 290 -37.14 5.14 -2.04
CA SER A 290 -35.70 4.91 -2.22
C SER A 290 -34.89 6.19 -2.05
N GLU A 291 -33.97 6.20 -1.08
CA GLU A 291 -32.99 7.26 -0.91
C GLU A 291 -31.98 7.29 -2.08
N PRO A 292 -31.53 8.48 -2.48
CA PRO A 292 -30.46 8.66 -3.45
C PRO A 292 -29.10 8.28 -2.85
N ARG A 293 -28.36 7.43 -3.56
CA ARG A 293 -27.04 6.93 -3.16
C ARG A 293 -26.02 8.08 -3.08
N ALA A 294 -25.72 8.55 -1.87
CA ALA A 294 -24.42 9.16 -1.56
C ALA A 294 -23.32 8.13 -1.78
N GLY A 295 -22.19 8.58 -2.33
CA GLY A 295 -20.97 7.79 -2.37
C GLY A 295 -20.50 7.44 -0.95
N ASN A 296 -20.12 6.18 -0.76
CA ASN A 296 -19.41 5.59 0.39
C ASN A 296 -19.16 6.54 1.59
N ALA A 297 -20.12 6.58 2.50
CA ALA A 297 -19.87 6.82 3.92
C ALA A 297 -20.07 5.48 4.62
N GLY A 298 -18.97 4.80 4.97
CA GLY A 298 -19.00 3.57 5.74
C GLY A 298 -19.50 3.88 7.14
N CYS A 299 -20.65 3.31 7.51
CA CYS A 299 -21.26 3.49 8.82
C CYS A 299 -21.46 2.13 9.47
N ILE A 300 -20.88 1.93 10.66
CA ILE A 300 -21.09 0.75 11.49
C ILE A 300 -22.44 0.91 12.19
N GLN A 301 -23.37 -0.04 11.99
CA GLN A 301 -24.52 -0.17 12.88
C GLN A 301 -24.14 -1.10 14.03
N HIS A 302 -24.03 -0.57 15.25
CA HIS A 302 -23.82 -1.40 16.44
C HIS A 302 -25.16 -1.86 17.04
N HIS A 303 -25.27 -3.18 17.22
CA HIS A 303 -26.15 -3.81 18.20
C HIS A 303 -25.73 -3.44 19.63
N SER A 304 -26.70 -3.21 20.51
CA SER A 304 -26.51 -2.88 21.93
C SER A 304 -25.75 -3.97 22.71
N PRO A 305 -24.82 -3.62 23.62
CA PRO A 305 -24.16 -4.57 24.49
C PRO A 305 -24.97 -4.74 25.78
N ALA A 306 -25.86 -5.73 25.81
CA ALA A 306 -26.57 -6.11 27.03
C ALA A 306 -26.92 -7.61 27.05
N ALA A 307 -25.95 -8.50 26.82
CA ALA A 307 -26.07 -9.92 27.13
C ALA A 307 -24.74 -10.68 26.99
N SER A 308 -23.86 -10.61 28.00
CA SER A 308 -22.92 -11.70 28.34
C SER A 308 -22.15 -11.39 29.63
N PHE A 309 -22.89 -11.10 30.71
CA PHE A 309 -22.41 -11.34 32.07
C PHE A 309 -22.83 -12.78 32.40
N TRP A 310 -21.97 -13.56 33.09
CA TRP A 310 -22.09 -15.00 33.44
C TRP A 310 -21.43 -15.97 32.46
N GLY A 311 -20.11 -16.18 32.65
CA GLY A 311 -19.40 -17.26 31.96
C GLY A 311 -17.91 -17.38 32.25
N ASN A 312 -17.38 -16.90 33.38
CA ASN A 312 -15.94 -17.03 33.71
C ASN A 312 -15.68 -17.25 35.21
N MET A 313 -16.32 -18.27 35.80
CA MET A 313 -15.89 -18.87 37.06
C MET A 313 -15.62 -20.35 36.86
N ARG A 314 -14.49 -20.69 36.21
CA ARG A 314 -13.86 -22.02 36.27
C ARG A 314 -12.44 -22.10 35.70
N LEU A 315 -11.70 -20.99 35.68
CA LEU A 315 -10.30 -20.96 35.23
C LEU A 315 -9.34 -20.41 36.30
N ILE A 316 -9.62 -20.67 37.59
CA ILE A 316 -8.73 -20.30 38.71
C ILE A 316 -8.03 -21.54 39.33
N ALA A 317 -8.41 -22.76 38.93
CA ALA A 317 -7.86 -23.99 39.51
C ALA A 317 -6.73 -24.66 38.71
N VAL A 318 -6.38 -24.19 37.50
CA VAL A 318 -5.33 -24.81 36.66
C VAL A 318 -4.01 -24.02 36.67
N VAL A 319 -4.04 -22.72 37.00
CA VAL A 319 -2.83 -21.88 37.05
C VAL A 319 -1.95 -22.19 38.28
N ALA A 320 -2.51 -22.80 39.33
CA ALA A 320 -1.77 -23.15 40.54
C ALA A 320 -0.89 -24.43 40.42
N ALA A 321 -0.95 -25.18 39.31
CA ALA A 321 -0.23 -26.44 39.16
C ALA A 321 1.03 -26.36 38.26
N ILE A 322 1.35 -25.21 37.67
CA ILE A 322 2.58 -25.00 36.87
C ILE A 322 3.57 -24.06 37.59
N ALA A 323 3.26 -23.65 38.83
CA ALA A 323 4.16 -22.84 39.67
C ALA A 323 5.26 -23.66 40.40
N ALA A 324 5.46 -24.92 40.04
CA ALA A 324 6.56 -25.74 40.54
C ALA A 324 7.21 -26.45 39.35
N HIS A 325 8.48 -26.10 39.10
CA HIS A 325 9.41 -26.57 38.05
C HIS A 325 9.57 -25.65 36.83
N GLY A 326 10.38 -24.61 36.99
CA GLY A 326 10.99 -23.87 35.89
C GLY A 326 11.79 -22.67 36.39
N ALA A 327 13.07 -22.86 36.72
CA ALA A 327 14.00 -21.75 36.88
C ALA A 327 14.00 -20.92 35.59
N ALA A 328 13.77 -19.62 35.68
CA ALA A 328 13.81 -18.71 34.54
C ALA A 328 15.18 -18.80 33.85
N ALA A 329 15.22 -19.32 32.62
CA ALA A 329 16.43 -19.27 31.82
C ALA A 329 16.62 -17.83 31.32
N GLN A 330 17.68 -17.14 31.75
CA GLN A 330 18.08 -15.85 31.20
C GLN A 330 18.32 -15.96 29.68
N THR A 331 17.85 -14.98 28.92
CA THR A 331 18.13 -14.84 27.48
C THR A 331 19.63 -14.71 27.24
N LEU A 332 20.17 -15.50 26.31
CA LEU A 332 21.59 -15.49 25.96
C LEU A 332 21.86 -14.48 24.84
N GLU A 333 22.63 -13.42 25.11
CA GLU A 333 22.81 -12.31 24.16
C GLU A 333 24.23 -12.19 23.60
N VAL A 334 24.34 -11.91 22.30
CA VAL A 334 25.57 -11.56 21.59
C VAL A 334 25.31 -10.34 20.69
N HIS A 335 26.12 -9.30 20.84
CA HIS A 335 25.95 -8.02 20.15
C HIS A 335 27.15 -7.68 19.26
N GLY A 336 26.88 -7.29 18.01
CA GLY A 336 27.90 -6.82 17.08
C GLY A 336 27.69 -5.38 16.65
N SER A 337 28.74 -4.74 16.15
CA SER A 337 28.61 -3.45 15.47
C SER A 337 29.67 -3.24 14.39
N GLY A 338 29.32 -2.43 13.40
CA GLY A 338 30.28 -1.94 12.42
C GLY A 338 29.71 -1.68 11.05
N THR A 339 30.38 -2.21 10.02
CA THR A 339 30.08 -1.84 8.63
C THR A 339 28.59 -1.96 8.25
N THR A 340 28.13 -1.00 7.45
CA THR A 340 26.76 -0.96 6.93
C THR A 340 26.53 -1.91 5.77
N ASN A 341 27.55 -2.24 4.97
CA ASN A 341 27.35 -2.91 3.69
C ASN A 341 26.83 -4.36 3.85
N PRO A 342 27.48 -5.24 4.65
CA PRO A 342 26.98 -6.60 4.90
C PRO A 342 25.91 -6.68 6.00
N SER A 343 25.36 -5.56 6.47
CA SER A 343 24.40 -5.55 7.59
C SER A 343 23.15 -6.39 7.31
N LYS A 344 22.61 -6.33 6.09
CA LYS A 344 21.45 -7.15 5.68
C LYS A 344 21.75 -8.64 5.71
N PHE A 345 22.97 -9.03 5.33
CA PHE A 345 23.43 -10.42 5.38
C PHE A 345 23.55 -10.90 6.84
N PHE A 346 24.13 -10.09 7.73
CA PHE A 346 24.19 -10.43 9.16
C PHE A 346 22.82 -10.51 9.81
N TRP A 347 21.93 -9.55 9.57
CA TRP A 347 20.57 -9.59 10.15
C TRP A 347 19.81 -10.82 9.68
N HIS A 348 19.90 -11.19 8.40
CA HIS A 348 19.27 -12.40 7.90
C HIS A 348 19.74 -13.67 8.63
N ILE A 349 21.05 -13.83 8.82
CA ILE A 349 21.61 -14.98 9.55
C ILE A 349 21.19 -14.94 11.02
N MET A 350 21.30 -13.79 11.69
CA MET A 350 20.94 -13.63 13.10
C MET A 350 19.46 -13.91 13.35
N ASP A 351 18.57 -13.37 12.52
CA ASP A 351 17.13 -13.62 12.60
C ASP A 351 16.83 -15.11 12.41
N SER A 352 17.50 -15.75 11.45
CA SER A 352 17.36 -17.18 11.21
C SER A 352 17.82 -18.01 12.42
N PHE A 353 18.92 -17.65 13.07
CA PHE A 353 19.41 -18.33 14.27
C PHE A 353 18.42 -18.20 15.44
N MET A 354 17.94 -16.98 15.70
CA MET A 354 16.97 -16.70 16.77
C MET A 354 15.66 -17.47 16.55
N ALA A 355 15.28 -17.67 15.28
CA ALA A 355 14.13 -18.45 14.87
C ALA A 355 14.29 -19.97 15.00
N MET A 356 15.48 -20.50 14.68
CA MET A 356 15.70 -21.94 14.49
C MET A 356 16.13 -22.69 15.77
N THR A 357 16.35 -21.96 16.87
CA THR A 357 16.76 -22.52 18.17
C THR A 357 15.58 -22.67 19.14
N ARG A 358 15.72 -23.56 20.14
CA ARG A 358 14.80 -23.62 21.29
C ARG A 358 15.29 -22.81 22.49
N ARG A 359 16.58 -22.48 22.53
CA ARG A 359 17.17 -21.63 23.56
C ARG A 359 16.75 -20.19 23.28
N ASP A 360 16.32 -19.47 24.30
CA ASP A 360 16.07 -18.03 24.17
C ASP A 360 17.41 -17.31 23.97
N ILE A 361 17.70 -16.91 22.74
CA ILE A 361 18.93 -16.23 22.33
C ILE A 361 18.59 -14.90 21.65
N ARG A 362 19.49 -13.93 21.79
CA ARG A 362 19.39 -12.65 21.09
C ARG A 362 20.70 -12.32 20.41
N LEU A 363 20.68 -12.28 19.08
CA LEU A 363 21.77 -11.78 18.26
C LEU A 363 21.39 -10.41 17.71
N THR A 364 22.26 -9.42 17.89
CA THR A 364 22.02 -8.07 17.34
C THR A 364 23.25 -7.55 16.62
N TYR A 365 23.04 -6.72 15.59
CA TYR A 365 24.13 -6.07 14.88
C TYR A 365 23.78 -4.61 14.58
N ARG A 366 24.64 -3.66 14.97
CA ARG A 366 24.45 -2.24 14.69
C ARG A 366 25.30 -1.80 13.49
N ALA A 367 24.63 -1.42 12.41
CA ALA A 367 25.22 -0.92 11.18
C ALA A 367 25.65 0.56 11.31
N VAL A 368 26.76 0.82 12.01
CA VAL A 368 27.26 2.17 12.36
C VAL A 368 28.40 2.67 11.46
N GLY A 369 28.80 1.87 10.46
CA GLY A 369 29.95 2.11 9.59
C GLY A 369 31.24 1.53 10.16
N SER A 370 32.17 1.11 9.28
CA SER A 370 33.39 0.38 9.66
C SER A 370 34.25 1.16 10.66
N SER A 371 34.44 2.47 10.46
CA SER A 371 35.25 3.31 11.35
C SER A 371 34.66 3.42 12.76
N THR A 372 33.33 3.49 12.87
CA THR A 372 32.64 3.57 14.17
C THR A 372 32.64 2.21 14.86
N GLY A 373 32.33 1.11 14.15
CA GLY A 373 32.40 -0.23 14.73
C GLY A 373 33.79 -0.62 15.20
N GLN A 374 34.84 -0.24 14.46
CA GLN A 374 36.21 -0.42 14.93
C GLN A 374 36.45 0.34 16.25
N ARG A 375 35.99 1.59 16.40
CA ARG A 375 36.14 2.34 17.67
C ARG A 375 35.39 1.70 18.84
N GLU A 376 34.17 1.21 18.59
CA GLU A 376 33.35 0.53 19.59
C GLU A 376 34.00 -0.79 20.05
N PHE A 377 34.48 -1.59 19.09
CA PHE A 377 35.18 -2.83 19.38
C PHE A 377 36.51 -2.59 20.11
N THR A 378 37.32 -1.64 19.65
CA THR A 378 38.62 -1.35 20.29
C THR A 378 38.50 -0.57 21.59
N GLN A 379 37.34 0.03 21.90
CA GLN A 379 37.14 0.91 23.06
C GLN A 379 38.20 2.02 23.10
N SER A 380 38.47 2.63 21.94
CA SER A 380 39.45 3.71 21.80
C SER A 380 39.06 4.94 22.64
N SER A 381 40.06 5.63 23.21
CA SER A 381 39.92 6.81 24.08
C SER A 381 39.16 7.99 23.47
N ASP A 382 39.00 8.01 22.14
CA ASP A 382 38.40 9.12 21.40
C ASP A 382 36.89 8.89 21.15
N ASN A 383 36.23 8.08 21.98
CA ASN A 383 34.86 7.62 21.78
C ASN A 383 33.99 7.92 23.01
N ASP A 384 32.81 8.51 22.83
CA ASP A 384 31.82 8.82 23.88
C ASP A 384 31.02 7.59 24.36
N TYR A 385 31.29 6.41 23.80
CA TYR A 385 30.58 5.18 24.13
C TYR A 385 31.33 4.40 25.21
N ALA A 386 30.73 4.31 26.39
CA ALA A 386 31.24 3.47 27.48
C ALA A 386 31.35 2.00 27.02
N ALA A 387 32.45 1.35 27.40
CA ALA A 387 32.68 -0.08 27.16
C ALA A 387 31.45 -0.91 27.60
N GLY A 388 30.81 -1.65 26.69
CA GLY A 388 29.82 -2.64 27.12
C GLY A 388 28.70 -3.09 26.20
N LEU A 389 28.65 -2.73 24.90
CA LEU A 389 27.56 -3.18 24.01
C LEU A 389 28.01 -3.95 22.77
N THR A 390 29.29 -4.25 22.61
CA THR A 390 29.82 -4.90 21.39
C THR A 390 30.75 -6.05 21.75
N ASP A 391 30.25 -7.27 21.50
CA ASP A 391 30.94 -8.55 21.67
C ASP A 391 31.84 -8.87 20.46
N PHE A 392 31.48 -8.40 19.26
CA PHE A 392 32.30 -8.50 18.06
C PHE A 392 32.16 -7.27 17.16
N GLY A 393 33.23 -6.87 16.47
CA GLY A 393 33.20 -5.78 15.51
C GLY A 393 33.13 -6.28 14.07
N SER A 394 32.85 -5.42 13.11
CA SER A 394 33.02 -5.76 11.69
C SER A 394 33.32 -4.53 10.82
N GLY A 395 34.09 -4.70 9.74
CA GLY A 395 34.48 -3.61 8.85
C GLY A 395 34.87 -4.08 7.45
N ASP A 396 34.68 -3.22 6.45
CA ASP A 396 35.07 -3.47 5.05
C ASP A 396 36.41 -2.81 4.68
N ILE A 397 37.12 -2.35 5.70
CA ILE A 397 38.47 -1.80 5.61
C ILE A 397 39.29 -2.41 6.74
N PRO A 398 40.61 -2.60 6.54
CA PRO A 398 41.47 -3.07 7.62
C PRO A 398 41.45 -2.09 8.80
N MET A 399 41.68 -2.61 10.00
CA MET A 399 41.92 -1.77 11.17
C MET A 399 43.22 -0.99 10.97
N THR A 400 43.25 0.31 11.29
CA THR A 400 44.47 1.10 11.11
C THR A 400 45.58 0.63 12.05
N ASN A 401 46.85 0.76 11.64
CA ASN A 401 48.00 0.36 12.46
C ASN A 401 48.02 1.06 13.84
N ALA A 402 47.57 2.32 13.89
CA ALA A 402 47.42 3.05 15.15
C ALA A 402 46.41 2.39 16.11
N ARG A 403 45.26 1.94 15.59
CA ARG A 403 44.24 1.23 16.38
C ARG A 403 44.72 -0.15 16.81
N TRP A 404 45.39 -0.86 15.90
CA TRP A 404 46.00 -2.16 16.19
C TRP A 404 47.04 -2.04 17.32
N THR A 405 47.98 -1.11 17.20
CA THR A 405 49.01 -0.86 18.22
C THR A 405 48.39 -0.41 19.55
N GLY A 406 47.31 0.37 19.50
CA GLY A 406 46.55 0.78 20.67
C GLY A 406 45.94 -0.40 21.44
N LEU A 407 45.35 -1.38 20.74
CA LEU A 407 44.85 -2.62 21.35
C LEU A 407 45.97 -3.38 22.06
N GLN A 408 47.10 -3.59 21.38
CA GLN A 408 48.25 -4.33 21.93
C GLN A 408 48.81 -3.64 23.18
N THR A 409 48.91 -2.30 23.15
CA THR A 409 49.37 -1.50 24.29
C THR A 409 48.42 -1.61 25.48
N ALA A 410 47.11 -1.77 25.23
CA ALA A 410 46.10 -2.01 26.25
C ALA A 410 46.04 -3.47 26.74
N GLY A 411 46.96 -4.35 26.30
CA GLY A 411 46.97 -5.77 26.67
C GLY A 411 45.82 -6.57 26.07
N ARG A 412 45.17 -6.06 25.02
CA ARG A 412 44.03 -6.70 24.35
C ARG A 412 44.45 -7.12 22.95
N GLY A 413 44.08 -8.34 22.55
CA GLY A 413 44.30 -8.83 21.19
C GLY A 413 42.99 -8.93 20.40
N ALA A 414 43.10 -8.96 19.08
CA ALA A 414 41.97 -9.18 18.18
C ALA A 414 42.35 -10.12 17.04
N VAL A 415 41.35 -10.87 16.58
CA VAL A 415 41.41 -11.74 15.41
C VAL A 415 40.59 -11.11 14.29
N HIS A 416 41.13 -11.09 13.08
CA HIS A 416 40.45 -10.66 11.86
C HIS A 416 39.96 -11.89 11.10
N VAL A 417 38.65 -12.01 10.93
CA VAL A 417 38.01 -13.12 10.22
C VAL A 417 37.45 -12.59 8.90
N PRO A 418 38.15 -12.77 7.76
CA PRO A 418 37.62 -12.35 6.46
C PRO A 418 36.43 -13.22 6.07
N PHE A 419 35.36 -12.61 5.55
CA PHE A 419 34.17 -13.37 5.16
C PHE A 419 33.54 -12.96 3.83
N ALA A 420 33.78 -11.76 3.32
CA ALA A 420 33.23 -11.35 2.03
C ALA A 420 34.19 -10.43 1.26
N LEU A 421 34.04 -10.43 -0.06
CA LEU A 421 34.67 -9.47 -0.96
C LEU A 421 33.60 -8.57 -1.57
N GLY A 422 33.82 -7.26 -1.53
CA GLY A 422 32.92 -6.25 -2.10
C GLY A 422 33.63 -5.37 -3.11
N ALA A 423 32.93 -4.96 -4.16
CA ALA A 423 33.46 -4.04 -5.16
C ALA A 423 32.94 -2.62 -4.92
N ILE A 424 33.81 -1.62 -5.07
CA ILE A 424 33.39 -0.21 -5.17
C ILE A 424 33.34 0.17 -6.65
N GLY A 425 32.16 0.55 -7.12
CA GLY A 425 31.93 1.03 -8.48
C GLY A 425 32.06 2.55 -8.56
N ILE A 426 32.50 3.03 -9.73
CA ILE A 426 32.51 4.47 -10.07
C ILE A 426 31.38 4.70 -11.07
N PHE A 427 30.38 5.46 -10.68
CA PHE A 427 29.16 5.67 -11.46
C PHE A 427 29.04 7.11 -11.92
N HIS A 428 28.36 7.32 -13.05
CA HIS A 428 28.16 8.63 -13.63
C HIS A 428 26.74 8.80 -14.17
N SER A 429 26.38 10.06 -14.40
CA SER A 429 25.10 10.46 -15.04
C SER A 429 25.32 11.28 -16.31
N VAL A 430 26.49 11.14 -16.93
CA VAL A 430 26.70 11.56 -18.33
C VAL A 430 25.68 10.80 -19.19
N PRO A 431 24.84 11.49 -19.99
CA PRO A 431 23.78 10.85 -20.77
C PRO A 431 24.33 9.77 -21.71
N GLU A 432 23.60 8.66 -21.83
CA GLU A 432 24.03 7.48 -22.59
C GLU A 432 24.35 7.79 -24.06
N GLY A 433 23.54 8.66 -24.69
CA GLY A 433 23.78 9.14 -26.05
C GLY A 433 25.02 10.03 -26.22
N GLU A 434 25.59 10.54 -25.13
CA GLU A 434 26.75 11.43 -25.14
C GLU A 434 28.06 10.71 -24.79
N VAL A 435 28.00 9.50 -24.22
CA VAL A 435 29.18 8.68 -23.87
C VAL A 435 29.62 7.78 -25.04
N GLY A 436 28.67 7.40 -25.91
CA GLY A 436 28.87 6.49 -27.03
C GLY A 436 28.84 5.01 -26.61
N ALA A 437 28.72 4.12 -27.59
CA ALA A 437 28.47 2.69 -27.38
C ALA A 437 29.59 1.92 -26.62
N GLN A 438 30.80 2.49 -26.54
CA GLN A 438 31.93 1.88 -25.83
C GLN A 438 31.95 2.16 -24.32
N GLY A 439 30.99 2.93 -23.80
CA GLY A 439 30.96 3.37 -22.41
C GLY A 439 32.03 4.42 -22.07
N LEU A 440 31.95 5.00 -20.86
CA LEU A 440 32.87 6.04 -20.41
C LEU A 440 34.13 5.38 -19.85
N LYS A 441 35.27 5.59 -20.49
CA LYS A 441 36.57 5.01 -20.13
C LYS A 441 37.43 6.04 -19.40
N LEU A 442 37.90 5.74 -18.21
CA LEU A 442 38.83 6.61 -17.48
C LEU A 442 40.07 5.85 -17.02
N LYS A 443 41.25 6.34 -17.41
CA LYS A 443 42.52 5.86 -16.86
C LYS A 443 42.68 6.29 -15.40
N PRO A 444 43.47 5.57 -14.58
CA PRO A 444 43.67 5.93 -13.18
C PRO A 444 44.14 7.37 -12.93
N CYS A 445 45.07 7.88 -13.76
CA CYS A 445 45.58 9.26 -13.64
C CYS A 445 44.50 10.31 -13.94
N VAL A 446 43.66 10.06 -14.96
CA VAL A 446 42.55 10.96 -15.32
C VAL A 446 41.50 10.97 -14.21
N LEU A 447 41.17 9.79 -13.67
CA LEU A 447 40.26 9.68 -12.53
C LEU A 447 40.78 10.43 -11.30
N ALA A 448 42.09 10.32 -11.01
CA ALA A 448 42.75 11.07 -9.94
C ALA A 448 42.60 12.58 -10.13
N LYS A 449 42.85 13.10 -11.34
CA LYS A 449 42.70 14.52 -11.67
C LYS A 449 41.26 15.02 -11.54
N ILE A 450 40.26 14.20 -11.88
CA ILE A 450 38.85 14.54 -11.70
C ILE A 450 38.54 14.69 -10.21
N PHE A 451 38.89 13.70 -9.38
CA PHE A 451 38.58 13.72 -7.95
C PHE A 451 39.47 14.68 -7.14
N SER A 452 40.63 15.10 -7.67
CA SER A 452 41.47 16.15 -7.06
C SER A 452 41.09 17.57 -7.52
N GLY A 453 40.21 17.69 -8.53
CA GLY A 453 39.73 18.97 -9.07
C GLY A 453 40.63 19.58 -10.14
N ALA A 454 41.70 18.88 -10.56
CA ALA A 454 42.57 19.33 -11.64
C ALA A 454 41.89 19.27 -13.02
N ILE A 455 41.01 18.28 -13.25
CA ILE A 455 40.11 18.22 -14.41
C ILE A 455 38.70 18.55 -13.94
N THR A 456 38.12 19.63 -14.47
CA THR A 456 36.80 20.13 -14.05
C THR A 456 35.72 20.03 -15.12
N GLU A 457 36.07 19.63 -16.35
CA GLU A 457 35.18 19.61 -17.50
C GLU A 457 35.23 18.27 -18.23
N TRP A 458 34.08 17.78 -18.70
CA TRP A 458 33.99 16.51 -19.44
C TRP A 458 34.65 16.56 -20.83
N THR A 459 34.86 17.77 -21.37
CA THR A 459 35.51 18.01 -22.66
C THR A 459 37.04 18.10 -22.56
N ASP A 460 37.63 17.78 -21.41
CA ASP A 460 39.08 17.82 -21.22
C ASP A 460 39.79 16.87 -22.22
N PRO A 461 40.89 17.31 -22.87
CA PRO A 461 41.61 16.49 -23.84
C PRO A 461 42.08 15.14 -23.30
N GLU A 462 42.40 15.04 -21.99
CA GLU A 462 42.83 13.79 -21.37
C GLU A 462 41.69 12.78 -21.22
N ILE A 463 40.44 13.25 -21.08
CA ILE A 463 39.24 12.40 -21.12
C ILE A 463 38.94 12.02 -22.58
N ALA A 464 39.01 12.99 -23.50
CA ALA A 464 38.63 12.79 -24.90
C ALA A 464 39.49 11.75 -25.63
N VAL A 465 40.77 11.60 -25.26
CA VAL A 465 41.70 10.70 -25.96
C VAL A 465 41.28 9.22 -25.93
N ASP A 466 40.68 8.77 -24.83
CA ASP A 466 40.18 7.41 -24.67
C ASP A 466 38.67 7.30 -24.94
N ASN A 467 38.01 8.43 -25.16
CA ASN A 467 36.57 8.54 -25.40
C ASN A 467 36.26 9.39 -26.66
N PRO A 468 36.72 8.98 -27.85
CA PRO A 468 36.47 9.74 -29.09
C PRO A 468 34.97 9.89 -29.43
N GLY A 469 34.11 9.06 -28.82
CA GLY A 469 32.65 9.14 -28.95
C GLY A 469 31.97 10.22 -28.12
N MET A 470 32.69 10.93 -27.22
CA MET A 470 32.13 12.00 -26.39
C MET A 470 32.00 13.36 -27.11
N ALA A 471 32.09 13.38 -28.44
CA ALA A 471 32.06 14.60 -29.26
C ALA A 471 30.75 15.42 -29.14
N GLY A 472 29.68 14.84 -28.59
CA GLY A 472 28.39 15.50 -28.38
C GLY A 472 28.28 16.33 -27.09
N ILE A 473 29.26 16.27 -26.19
CA ILE A 473 29.21 17.02 -24.92
C ILE A 473 29.55 18.50 -25.18
N PRO A 474 28.70 19.46 -24.75
CA PRO A 474 28.98 20.88 -24.92
C PRO A 474 30.29 21.31 -24.24
N ALA A 475 31.07 22.16 -24.91
CA ALA A 475 32.26 22.78 -24.33
C ALA A 475 31.91 23.54 -23.04
N GLY A 476 32.74 23.43 -22.00
CA GLY A 476 32.48 24.04 -20.69
C GLY A 476 31.59 23.22 -19.76
N THR A 477 31.14 22.02 -20.15
CA THR A 477 30.30 21.16 -19.29
C THR A 477 31.09 20.68 -18.08
N LYS A 478 30.75 21.22 -16.91
CA LYS A 478 31.42 20.93 -15.63
C LYS A 478 31.09 19.53 -15.11
N ILE A 479 32.12 18.82 -14.65
CA ILE A 479 31.98 17.54 -13.95
C ILE A 479 31.44 17.80 -12.54
N GLN A 480 30.29 17.20 -12.20
CA GLN A 480 29.70 17.33 -10.86
C GLN A 480 30.21 16.17 -9.98
N VAL A 481 31.19 16.43 -9.12
CA VAL A 481 31.86 15.39 -8.32
C VAL A 481 31.10 15.19 -7.01
N GLY A 482 30.53 14.02 -6.81
CA GLY A 482 29.99 13.60 -5.53
C GLY A 482 31.09 12.99 -4.66
N HIS A 483 31.23 13.44 -3.41
CA HIS A 483 32.19 12.89 -2.45
C HIS A 483 31.62 12.77 -1.04
N ARG A 484 32.14 11.84 -0.23
CA ARG A 484 31.62 11.62 1.13
C ARG A 484 32.08 12.72 2.09
N ASN A 485 31.16 13.21 2.91
CA ASN A 485 31.44 14.21 3.96
C ASN A 485 31.83 13.59 5.32
N LEU A 486 31.50 12.32 5.54
CA LEU A 486 31.83 11.55 6.74
C LEU A 486 32.70 10.33 6.39
N GLY A 487 33.30 9.71 7.43
CA GLY A 487 34.13 8.53 7.30
C GLY A 487 33.43 7.38 6.54
N SER A 488 34.06 6.88 5.47
CA SER A 488 33.45 5.93 4.53
C SER A 488 34.44 4.89 4.03
N SER A 489 34.02 3.62 4.00
CA SER A 489 34.79 2.53 3.39
C SER A 489 34.95 2.72 1.87
N SER A 490 33.92 3.21 1.17
CA SER A 490 34.03 3.53 -0.27
C SER A 490 35.03 4.65 -0.53
N THR A 491 35.12 5.66 0.36
CA THR A 491 36.16 6.70 0.25
C THR A 491 37.55 6.09 0.46
N SER A 492 37.70 5.21 1.45
CA SER A 492 38.96 4.50 1.68
C SER A 492 39.34 3.61 0.50
N GLY A 493 38.36 2.94 -0.12
CA GLY A 493 38.56 2.09 -1.28
C GLY A 493 39.03 2.85 -2.49
N VAL A 494 38.31 3.92 -2.88
CA VAL A 494 38.68 4.75 -4.03
C VAL A 494 40.01 5.47 -3.79
N SER A 495 40.21 6.07 -2.62
CA SER A 495 41.44 6.79 -2.33
C SER A 495 42.67 5.87 -2.23
N GLY A 496 42.51 4.67 -1.66
CA GLY A 496 43.55 3.64 -1.63
C GLY A 496 43.87 3.12 -3.04
N TYR A 497 42.85 2.89 -3.86
CA TYR A 497 43.03 2.58 -5.28
C TYR A 497 43.79 3.68 -6.02
N LEU A 498 43.41 4.96 -5.84
CA LEU A 498 44.07 6.07 -6.53
C LEU A 498 45.53 6.21 -6.11
N VAL A 499 45.87 5.99 -4.83
CA VAL A 499 47.28 5.92 -4.39
C VAL A 499 48.03 4.78 -5.10
N ALA A 500 47.48 3.57 -5.11
CA ALA A 500 48.14 2.40 -5.72
C ALA A 500 48.27 2.52 -7.25
N ALA A 501 47.20 2.94 -7.91
CA ALA A 501 47.10 2.97 -9.36
C ALA A 501 47.87 4.13 -9.99
N THR A 502 47.90 5.32 -9.36
CA THR A 502 48.72 6.43 -9.84
C THR A 502 50.22 6.17 -9.66
N ALA A 503 50.62 5.48 -8.59
CA ALA A 503 51.99 5.01 -8.42
C ALA A 503 52.39 4.01 -9.51
N ALA A 504 51.54 3.02 -9.79
CA ALA A 504 51.77 2.04 -10.85
C ALA A 504 51.83 2.68 -12.26
N ALA A 505 51.01 3.71 -12.50
CA ALA A 505 50.96 4.43 -13.77
C ALA A 505 52.03 5.55 -13.89
N GLY A 506 52.84 5.80 -12.86
CA GLY A 506 53.89 6.83 -12.88
C GLY A 506 53.38 8.27 -12.80
N CYS A 507 52.18 8.49 -12.27
CA CYS A 507 51.48 9.78 -12.23
C CYS A 507 51.06 10.20 -10.80
N THR A 508 51.91 9.92 -9.81
CA THR A 508 51.61 10.20 -8.38
C THR A 508 51.30 11.67 -8.08
N SER A 509 51.79 12.61 -8.88
CA SER A 509 51.48 14.04 -8.75
C SER A 509 50.00 14.37 -8.98
N ASP A 510 49.25 13.49 -9.64
CA ASP A 510 47.84 13.71 -9.98
C ASP A 510 46.89 13.41 -8.81
N TRP A 511 47.36 12.64 -7.81
CA TRP A 511 46.64 12.32 -6.59
C TRP A 511 47.43 12.70 -5.34
N THR A 512 47.11 13.86 -4.76
CA THR A 512 47.81 14.39 -3.57
C THR A 512 46.99 14.31 -2.29
N LEU A 513 45.71 13.89 -2.37
CA LEU A 513 44.79 13.86 -1.23
C LEU A 513 45.09 12.72 -0.24
N GLY A 514 45.91 11.74 -0.62
CA GLY A 514 46.26 10.58 0.19
C GLY A 514 45.17 9.52 0.22
N SER A 515 45.22 8.60 1.18
CA SER A 515 44.25 7.51 1.34
C SER A 515 43.67 7.48 2.75
N GLY A 516 42.37 7.23 2.84
CA GLY A 516 41.72 7.06 4.13
C GLY A 516 40.19 7.07 4.04
N SER A 517 39.53 6.75 5.15
CA SER A 517 38.07 6.79 5.21
C SER A 517 37.50 8.21 5.18
N THR A 518 38.31 9.22 5.50
CA THR A 518 37.98 10.65 5.40
C THR A 518 39.13 11.35 4.69
N LEU A 519 38.80 12.25 3.76
CA LEU A 519 39.76 13.09 3.04
C LEU A 519 39.35 14.56 3.13
N THR A 520 40.31 15.46 2.95
CA THR A 520 40.03 16.88 2.73
C THR A 520 39.80 17.11 1.23
N TRP A 521 38.53 17.15 0.84
CA TRP A 521 38.12 17.35 -0.56
C TRP A 521 38.25 18.83 -0.99
N PRO A 522 38.47 19.10 -2.29
CA PRO A 522 38.32 20.44 -2.85
C PRO A 522 36.93 21.03 -2.55
N THR A 523 36.85 22.31 -2.20
CA THR A 523 35.60 22.98 -1.83
C THR A 523 35.47 24.38 -2.46
N ALA A 524 34.27 24.97 -2.34
CA ALA A 524 33.99 26.34 -2.77
C ALA A 524 34.88 27.38 -2.04
N PRO A 525 35.22 28.53 -2.67
CA PRO A 525 34.67 29.03 -3.93
C PRO A 525 35.38 28.53 -5.20
N THR A 526 36.52 27.84 -5.09
CA THR A 526 37.32 27.43 -6.25
C THR A 526 36.80 26.17 -6.93
N HIS A 527 36.07 25.31 -6.20
CA HIS A 527 35.52 24.04 -6.70
C HIS A 527 34.04 23.91 -6.32
N THR A 528 33.18 24.75 -6.92
CA THR A 528 31.72 24.74 -6.67
C THR A 528 31.00 23.51 -7.22
N ASN A 529 31.70 22.71 -8.03
CA ASN A 529 31.23 21.48 -8.64
C ASN A 529 31.52 20.23 -7.78
N PHE A 530 32.05 20.38 -6.57
CA PHE A 530 32.25 19.31 -5.59
C PHE A 530 31.11 19.31 -4.58
N HIS A 531 30.39 18.20 -4.50
CA HIS A 531 29.16 18.05 -3.73
C HIS A 531 29.37 17.07 -2.58
N PRO A 532 29.38 17.54 -1.32
CA PRO A 532 29.43 16.65 -0.16
C PRO A 532 28.12 15.87 -0.04
N VAL A 533 28.20 14.55 0.05
CA VAL A 533 27.06 13.66 0.21
C VAL A 533 27.23 12.75 1.42
N GLU A 534 26.12 12.47 2.10
CA GLU A 534 26.08 11.61 3.28
C GLU A 534 25.61 10.20 2.94
N GLY A 535 26.37 9.20 3.39
CA GLY A 535 26.05 7.79 3.19
C GLY A 535 26.01 7.34 1.72
N SER A 536 25.63 6.07 1.51
CA SER A 536 25.40 5.54 0.16
C SER A 536 24.11 6.09 -0.46
N GLY A 537 23.07 6.32 0.36
CA GLY A 537 21.80 6.91 -0.09
C GLY A 537 21.97 8.30 -0.70
N GLY A 538 22.69 9.20 -0.02
CA GLY A 538 22.97 10.54 -0.55
C GLY A 538 23.77 10.50 -1.86
N MET A 539 24.74 9.60 -1.99
CA MET A 539 25.49 9.42 -3.24
C MET A 539 24.60 8.88 -4.36
N THR A 540 23.71 7.92 -4.09
CA THR A 540 22.76 7.43 -5.10
C THR A 540 21.81 8.54 -5.58
N THR A 541 21.32 9.37 -4.67
CA THR A 541 20.51 10.54 -5.02
C THR A 541 21.30 11.51 -5.89
N HIS A 542 22.54 11.83 -5.51
CA HIS A 542 23.37 12.75 -6.27
C HIS A 542 23.60 12.29 -7.70
N ILE A 543 23.99 11.03 -7.90
CA ILE A 543 24.19 10.45 -9.24
C ILE A 543 22.88 10.47 -10.04
N ALA A 544 21.74 10.11 -9.42
CA ALA A 544 20.45 10.07 -10.12
C ALA A 544 19.91 11.46 -10.49
N SER A 545 20.10 12.47 -9.63
CA SER A 545 19.45 13.78 -9.77
C SER A 545 20.33 14.85 -10.41
N THR A 546 21.63 14.61 -10.53
CA THR A 546 22.59 15.63 -10.98
C THR A 546 23.11 15.21 -12.34
N LYS A 547 22.79 15.95 -13.41
CA LYS A 547 23.32 15.67 -14.75
C LYS A 547 24.84 15.86 -14.77
N TYR A 548 25.55 15.02 -15.54
CA TYR A 548 27.02 15.09 -15.68
C TYR A 548 27.80 14.88 -14.37
N ALA A 549 27.21 14.13 -13.44
CA ALA A 549 27.84 13.78 -12.19
C ALA A 549 28.73 12.54 -12.31
N ILE A 550 29.70 12.45 -11.41
CA ILE A 550 30.52 11.28 -11.15
C ILE A 550 30.61 11.07 -9.63
N GLY A 551 30.48 9.82 -9.20
CA GLY A 551 30.54 9.45 -7.79
C GLY A 551 30.93 8.01 -7.61
N TYR A 552 31.13 7.61 -6.36
CA TYR A 552 31.56 6.26 -6.01
C TYR A 552 30.70 5.67 -4.90
N ILE A 553 30.26 4.42 -5.10
CA ILE A 553 29.44 3.67 -4.15
C ILE A 553 29.79 2.18 -4.23
N ASP A 554 29.33 1.43 -3.24
CA ASP A 554 29.27 -0.02 -3.33
C ASP A 554 28.55 -0.45 -4.63
N ALA A 555 29.16 -1.37 -5.39
CA ALA A 555 28.75 -1.72 -6.74
C ALA A 555 27.29 -2.25 -6.78
N GLY A 556 26.92 -3.08 -5.81
CA GLY A 556 25.56 -3.62 -5.71
C GLY A 556 24.49 -2.52 -5.62
N HIS A 557 24.76 -1.45 -4.88
CA HIS A 557 23.83 -0.31 -4.79
C HIS A 557 23.66 0.43 -6.12
N GLY A 558 24.73 0.58 -6.90
CA GLY A 558 24.68 1.23 -8.21
C GLY A 558 24.00 0.36 -9.27
N HIS A 559 24.30 -0.94 -9.28
CA HIS A 559 23.71 -1.89 -10.23
C HIS A 559 22.21 -2.08 -10.01
N GLN A 560 21.75 -2.17 -8.75
CA GLN A 560 20.32 -2.22 -8.41
C GLN A 560 19.53 -0.99 -8.90
N ARG A 561 20.21 0.15 -9.08
CA ARG A 561 19.62 1.39 -9.59
C ARG A 561 19.79 1.58 -11.10
N GLY A 562 20.48 0.66 -11.77
CA GLY A 562 20.76 0.74 -13.20
C GLY A 562 21.65 1.93 -13.60
N PHE A 563 22.53 2.39 -12.70
CA PHE A 563 23.43 3.50 -13.02
C PHE A 563 24.50 3.11 -14.03
N SER A 564 24.86 4.06 -14.90
CA SER A 564 25.99 3.91 -15.82
C SER A 564 27.30 3.92 -15.06
N GLU A 565 28.16 2.94 -15.34
CA GLU A 565 29.42 2.73 -14.65
C GLU A 565 30.61 3.08 -15.55
N VAL A 566 31.63 3.71 -14.96
CA VAL A 566 32.89 4.00 -15.63
C VAL A 566 33.64 2.70 -15.89
N HIS A 567 34.11 2.54 -17.12
CA HIS A 567 35.07 1.52 -17.48
C HIS A 567 36.45 1.96 -16.99
N LEU A 568 37.00 1.26 -16.01
CA LEU A 568 38.35 1.51 -15.50
C LEU A 568 39.33 0.57 -16.16
N GLN A 569 40.51 1.10 -16.49
CA GLN A 569 41.62 0.29 -16.97
C GLN A 569 42.33 -0.37 -15.78
N ASN A 570 42.36 -1.70 -15.76
CA ASN A 570 43.12 -2.46 -14.77
C ASN A 570 44.61 -2.59 -15.17
N PRO A 571 45.49 -3.15 -14.32
CA PRO A 571 46.92 -3.29 -14.62
C PRO A 571 47.25 -4.15 -15.84
N ALA A 572 46.35 -5.04 -16.26
CA ALA A 572 46.52 -5.84 -17.48
C ALA A 572 46.20 -5.04 -18.76
N GLY A 573 45.74 -3.80 -18.62
CA GLY A 573 45.34 -2.93 -19.72
C GLY A 573 43.88 -3.14 -20.15
N THR A 574 43.12 -3.99 -19.48
CA THR A 574 41.72 -4.29 -19.80
C THR A 574 40.79 -3.20 -19.27
N TRP A 575 39.83 -2.81 -20.09
CA TRP A 575 38.74 -1.90 -19.71
C TRP A 575 37.54 -2.71 -19.22
N LEU A 576 37.18 -2.54 -17.95
CA LEU A 576 36.11 -3.31 -17.31
C LEU A 576 35.23 -2.36 -16.49
N THR A 577 34.00 -2.77 -16.18
CA THR A 577 33.19 -2.23 -15.07
C THR A 577 33.18 -3.25 -13.91
N SER A 578 32.75 -2.86 -12.71
CA SER A 578 32.61 -3.83 -11.61
C SER A 578 31.59 -4.92 -11.96
N LYS A 579 30.54 -4.57 -12.73
CA LYS A 579 29.56 -5.53 -13.25
C LYS A 579 30.20 -6.58 -14.16
N MET A 580 31.01 -6.15 -15.13
CA MET A 580 31.71 -7.08 -16.03
C MET A 580 32.64 -8.02 -15.26
N ALA A 581 33.33 -7.51 -14.23
CA ALA A 581 34.17 -8.33 -13.37
C ALA A 581 33.32 -9.31 -12.53
N MET A 582 32.16 -8.90 -12.03
CA MET A 582 31.25 -9.77 -11.28
C MET A 582 30.65 -10.89 -12.13
N GLU A 583 30.36 -10.61 -13.40
CA GLU A 583 29.78 -11.53 -14.37
C GLU A 583 30.82 -12.40 -15.09
N SER A 584 32.11 -12.16 -14.85
CA SER A 584 33.18 -13.02 -15.38
C SER A 584 33.24 -14.37 -14.63
N GLY A 585 33.76 -15.41 -15.29
CA GLY A 585 33.88 -16.74 -14.69
C GLY A 585 32.56 -17.52 -14.58
N ALA A 586 32.62 -18.74 -14.03
CA ALA A 586 31.48 -19.66 -13.97
C ALA A 586 30.66 -19.56 -12.67
N SER A 587 31.16 -18.86 -11.66
CA SER A 587 30.51 -18.68 -10.35
C SER A 587 31.05 -17.44 -9.62
N PRO A 588 30.35 -16.93 -8.60
CA PRO A 588 30.86 -15.83 -7.77
C PRO A 588 32.23 -16.11 -7.12
N ALA A 589 32.59 -17.37 -6.89
CA ALA A 589 33.90 -17.74 -6.35
C ALA A 589 35.03 -17.72 -7.41
N GLN A 590 34.70 -17.56 -8.69
CA GLN A 590 35.62 -17.67 -9.82
C GLN A 590 35.62 -16.43 -10.72
N ASN A 591 34.99 -15.35 -10.27
CA ASN A 591 34.89 -14.11 -11.04
C ASN A 591 36.06 -13.15 -10.75
N GLY A 592 36.06 -12.00 -11.45
CA GLY A 592 37.08 -10.96 -11.36
C GLY A 592 37.19 -10.27 -10.01
N ILE A 593 36.16 -10.34 -9.16
CA ILE A 593 36.22 -9.86 -7.77
C ILE A 593 36.97 -10.89 -6.91
N ALA A 594 36.62 -12.17 -7.04
CA ALA A 594 37.31 -13.27 -6.37
C ALA A 594 38.78 -13.40 -6.80
N ALA A 595 39.08 -13.11 -8.08
CA ALA A 595 40.43 -13.10 -8.62
C ALA A 595 41.35 -12.10 -7.91
N ALA A 596 40.85 -10.92 -7.53
CA ALA A 596 41.61 -9.93 -6.76
C ALA A 596 42.04 -10.50 -5.39
N GLY A 597 41.13 -11.19 -4.70
CA GLY A 597 41.43 -11.88 -3.45
C GLY A 597 42.48 -12.98 -3.62
N ALA A 598 42.33 -13.84 -4.65
CA ALA A 598 43.26 -14.93 -4.91
C ALA A 598 44.69 -14.43 -5.21
N GLN A 599 44.82 -13.29 -5.88
CA GLN A 599 46.11 -12.67 -6.16
C GLN A 599 46.76 -12.09 -4.91
N ALA A 600 46.00 -11.41 -4.06
CA ALA A 600 46.52 -10.89 -2.81
C ALA A 600 47.02 -12.01 -1.88
N VAL A 601 46.31 -13.14 -1.85
CA VAL A 601 46.78 -14.36 -1.17
C VAL A 601 48.11 -14.84 -1.76
N THR A 602 48.20 -14.95 -3.09
CA THR A 602 49.42 -15.39 -3.78
C THR A 602 50.60 -14.44 -3.55
N ALA A 603 50.35 -13.14 -3.49
CA ALA A 603 51.34 -12.10 -3.24
C ALA A 603 51.79 -12.03 -1.77
N GLY A 604 51.12 -12.76 -0.86
CA GLY A 604 51.42 -12.73 0.57
C GLY A 604 51.06 -11.40 1.25
N THR A 605 50.18 -10.60 0.64
CA THR A 605 49.73 -9.31 1.20
C THR A 605 48.68 -9.49 2.29
N ILE A 606 48.08 -10.69 2.38
CA ILE A 606 47.15 -11.08 3.45
C ILE A 606 47.91 -11.93 4.48
N PRO A 607 47.96 -11.52 5.77
CA PRO A 607 48.59 -12.30 6.82
C PRO A 607 47.97 -13.69 6.96
N ALA A 608 48.80 -14.73 7.05
CA ALA A 608 48.33 -16.10 7.29
C ALA A 608 47.85 -16.33 8.73
N ASP A 609 48.26 -15.48 9.68
CA ASP A 609 47.76 -15.51 11.05
C ASP A 609 46.64 -14.49 11.22
N ALA A 610 45.44 -14.98 11.57
CA ALA A 610 44.27 -14.15 11.81
C ALA A 610 44.46 -13.19 13.00
N ALA A 611 45.42 -13.46 13.90
CA ALA A 611 45.79 -12.58 15.03
C ALA A 611 46.96 -11.61 14.72
N ALA A 612 47.44 -11.54 13.47
CA ALA A 612 48.49 -10.60 13.07
C ALA A 612 47.95 -9.17 12.86
N ASP A 613 48.84 -8.23 12.52
CA ASP A 613 48.45 -6.88 12.06
C ASP A 613 47.95 -6.93 10.61
N TRP A 614 46.67 -6.63 10.40
CA TRP A 614 46.05 -6.59 9.06
C TRP A 614 45.99 -5.17 8.48
N SER A 615 46.59 -4.17 9.12
CA SER A 615 46.46 -2.77 8.73
C SER A 615 46.97 -2.42 7.33
N ALA A 616 47.87 -3.24 6.78
CA ALA A 616 48.39 -3.10 5.42
C ALA A 616 47.55 -3.83 4.35
N VAL A 617 46.57 -4.65 4.74
CA VAL A 617 45.81 -5.50 3.80
C VAL A 617 44.91 -4.66 2.92
N ASN A 618 45.12 -4.74 1.61
CA ASN A 618 44.23 -4.14 0.61
C ASN A 618 44.25 -4.95 -0.69
N LEU A 619 43.14 -4.91 -1.43
CA LEU A 619 42.98 -5.58 -2.73
C LEU A 619 42.92 -4.57 -3.87
N TYR A 620 43.62 -3.44 -3.70
CA TYR A 620 43.61 -2.38 -4.71
C TYR A 620 44.54 -2.72 -5.86
N ASN A 621 44.07 -2.43 -7.08
CA ASN A 621 44.84 -2.49 -8.31
C ASN A 621 45.59 -3.83 -8.51
N GLN A 622 44.94 -4.95 -8.19
CA GLN A 622 45.47 -6.29 -8.43
C GLN A 622 45.52 -6.59 -9.94
N GLY A 623 46.44 -7.44 -10.38
CA GLY A 623 46.61 -7.82 -11.78
C GLY A 623 45.51 -8.76 -12.30
N GLY A 624 45.69 -9.33 -13.49
CA GLY A 624 44.73 -10.25 -14.11
C GLY A 624 43.79 -9.58 -15.12
N THR A 625 43.32 -10.35 -16.11
CA THR A 625 42.58 -9.81 -17.26
C THR A 625 41.23 -9.26 -16.88
N ASP A 626 40.48 -9.97 -16.04
CA ASP A 626 39.08 -9.66 -15.69
C ASP A 626 38.94 -9.08 -14.26
N THR A 627 40.06 -8.78 -13.61
CA THR A 627 40.10 -8.34 -12.21
C THR A 627 39.64 -6.89 -12.08
N TRP A 628 38.68 -6.63 -11.19
CA TRP A 628 38.26 -5.27 -10.83
C TRP A 628 39.30 -4.60 -9.92
N PRO A 629 39.70 -3.34 -10.16
CA PRO A 629 40.80 -2.75 -9.42
C PRO A 629 40.43 -2.14 -8.06
N ILE A 630 39.13 -2.05 -7.71
CA ILE A 630 38.67 -1.48 -6.42
C ILE A 630 37.87 -2.52 -5.63
N VAL A 631 38.57 -3.49 -5.05
CA VAL A 631 37.99 -4.55 -4.21
C VAL A 631 38.33 -4.32 -2.75
N LEU A 632 37.34 -4.52 -1.89
CA LEU A 632 37.43 -4.46 -0.44
C LEU A 632 37.18 -5.85 0.15
N VAL A 633 37.70 -6.05 1.36
CA VAL A 633 37.46 -7.27 2.14
C VAL A 633 36.66 -6.88 3.38
N SER A 634 35.60 -7.62 3.63
CA SER A 634 34.81 -7.54 4.86
C SER A 634 35.33 -8.51 5.90
N TYR A 635 35.49 -8.02 7.12
CA TYR A 635 36.02 -8.78 8.25
C TYR A 635 35.06 -8.74 9.44
N ILE A 636 35.08 -9.80 10.24
CA ILE A 636 34.59 -9.81 11.62
C ILE A 636 35.82 -9.70 12.54
N TYR A 637 35.76 -8.80 13.52
CA TYR A 637 36.77 -8.63 14.56
C TYR A 637 36.31 -9.30 15.84
N VAL A 638 37.13 -10.18 16.40
CA VAL A 638 36.82 -10.87 17.67
C VAL A 638 37.98 -10.78 18.64
N THR A 639 37.72 -10.66 19.94
CA THR A 639 38.77 -10.63 20.97
C THR A 639 39.55 -11.96 21.01
N THR A 640 40.85 -11.90 21.26
CA THR A 640 41.69 -13.11 21.48
C THR A 640 41.47 -13.73 22.86
N ASP A 641 40.79 -13.05 23.77
CA ASP A 641 40.51 -13.55 25.12
C ASP A 641 39.01 -13.45 25.44
N MET A 642 38.37 -14.60 25.62
CA MET A 642 37.00 -14.79 26.08
C MET A 642 36.94 -15.58 27.39
N SER A 643 38.06 -15.70 28.13
CA SER A 643 38.14 -16.52 29.34
C SER A 643 37.13 -16.12 30.42
N SER A 644 36.70 -14.85 30.42
CA SER A 644 35.67 -14.29 31.32
C SER A 644 34.23 -14.48 30.84
N TRP A 645 34.01 -14.99 29.62
CA TRP A 645 32.66 -15.18 29.07
C TRP A 645 32.02 -16.47 29.58
N SER A 646 30.69 -16.55 29.56
CA SER A 646 30.02 -17.84 29.73
C SER A 646 30.30 -18.76 28.54
N VAL A 647 30.35 -20.07 28.79
CA VAL A 647 30.55 -21.09 27.74
C VAL A 647 29.49 -20.96 26.65
N ASP A 648 28.21 -20.79 27.03
CA ASP A 648 27.09 -20.60 26.11
C ASP A 648 27.29 -19.39 25.19
N LYS A 649 27.72 -18.23 25.74
CA LYS A 649 27.90 -16.99 24.96
C LYS A 649 29.07 -17.11 23.98
N ALA A 650 30.19 -17.64 24.46
CA ALA A 650 31.35 -17.89 23.62
C ALA A 650 31.06 -18.95 22.53
N SER A 651 30.22 -19.95 22.82
CA SER A 651 29.78 -20.96 21.84
C SER A 651 28.81 -20.39 20.81
N LEU A 652 27.88 -19.52 21.21
CA LEU A 652 26.93 -18.88 20.30
C LEU A 652 27.64 -17.95 19.30
N LEU A 653 28.54 -17.07 19.79
CA LEU A 653 29.34 -16.21 18.91
C LEU A 653 30.18 -17.05 17.95
N LYS A 654 30.82 -18.11 18.45
CA LYS A 654 31.61 -19.00 17.58
C LYS A 654 30.75 -19.60 16.48
N THR A 655 29.59 -20.14 16.83
CA THR A 655 28.65 -20.77 15.89
C THR A 655 28.15 -19.79 14.84
N PHE A 656 27.91 -18.52 15.20
CA PHE A 656 27.55 -17.47 14.26
C PHE A 656 28.68 -17.17 13.26
N VAL A 657 29.91 -16.97 13.75
CA VAL A 657 31.07 -16.68 12.88
C VAL A 657 31.37 -17.88 11.96
N ASP A 658 31.33 -19.10 12.50
CA ASP A 658 31.56 -20.32 11.73
C ASP A 658 30.50 -20.48 10.62
N TYR A 659 29.22 -20.17 10.88
CA TYR A 659 28.19 -20.23 9.84
C TYR A 659 28.42 -19.21 8.73
N VAL A 660 28.84 -17.99 9.08
CA VAL A 660 29.16 -16.92 8.12
C VAL A 660 30.31 -17.34 7.20
N THR A 661 31.29 -18.08 7.72
CA THR A 661 32.49 -18.50 6.97
C THR A 661 32.36 -19.90 6.36
N GLU A 662 31.33 -20.67 6.73
CA GLU A 662 31.10 -22.01 6.18
C GLU A 662 30.75 -21.96 4.69
N ALA A 663 31.42 -22.82 3.91
CA ALA A 663 31.40 -22.78 2.46
C ALA A 663 29.99 -23.03 1.90
N THR A 664 29.27 -23.99 2.46
CA THR A 664 27.93 -24.41 2.00
C THR A 664 26.79 -23.70 2.75
N LYS A 665 27.09 -22.60 3.44
CA LYS A 665 26.11 -21.85 4.24
C LYS A 665 26.25 -20.36 3.99
N GLY A 666 26.92 -19.63 4.89
CA GLY A 666 27.09 -18.19 4.80
C GLY A 666 27.77 -17.76 3.50
N GLN A 667 28.77 -18.50 3.02
CA GLN A 667 29.50 -18.14 1.80
C GLN A 667 28.65 -18.27 0.52
N GLU A 668 27.78 -19.28 0.43
CA GLU A 668 26.85 -19.45 -0.72
C GLU A 668 25.80 -18.33 -0.76
N LEU A 669 25.34 -17.86 0.40
CA LEU A 669 24.33 -16.81 0.51
C LEU A 669 24.84 -15.42 0.09
N LEU A 670 26.16 -15.16 0.11
CA LEU A 670 26.72 -13.83 -0.15
C LEU A 670 26.31 -13.23 -1.51
N ALA A 671 26.15 -14.08 -2.52
CA ALA A 671 25.78 -13.65 -3.87
C ALA A 671 24.38 -12.98 -3.89
N GLU A 672 23.44 -13.45 -3.07
CA GLU A 672 22.09 -12.85 -2.94
C GLU A 672 22.15 -11.42 -2.39
N TYR A 673 23.23 -11.08 -1.70
CA TYR A 673 23.48 -9.76 -1.13
C TYR A 673 24.50 -8.94 -1.92
N SER A 674 24.80 -9.35 -3.17
CA SER A 674 25.76 -8.67 -4.06
C SER A 674 27.20 -8.66 -3.54
N PHE A 675 27.57 -9.69 -2.76
CA PHE A 675 28.95 -9.92 -2.32
C PHE A 675 29.54 -11.18 -2.95
N ASN A 676 30.86 -11.24 -2.94
CA ASN A 676 31.62 -12.41 -3.40
C ASN A 676 32.16 -13.19 -2.20
N PRO A 677 32.15 -14.53 -2.27
CA PRO A 677 32.81 -15.36 -1.26
C PRO A 677 34.31 -15.11 -1.27
N VAL A 678 34.96 -15.27 -0.12
CA VAL A 678 36.41 -15.16 -0.04
C VAL A 678 37.07 -16.40 -0.66
N PRO A 679 38.27 -16.29 -1.27
CA PRO A 679 39.03 -17.43 -1.77
C PRO A 679 39.18 -18.53 -0.70
N SER A 680 39.16 -19.80 -1.11
CA SER A 680 39.23 -20.95 -0.19
C SER A 680 40.42 -20.90 0.79
N GLN A 681 41.56 -20.37 0.35
CA GLN A 681 42.72 -20.18 1.23
C GLN A 681 42.49 -19.12 2.31
N MET A 682 41.77 -18.02 2.01
CA MET A 682 41.32 -17.05 3.04
C MET A 682 40.27 -17.67 3.95
N ASN A 683 39.39 -18.51 3.40
CA ASN A 683 38.34 -19.18 4.16
C ASN A 683 38.89 -20.19 5.18
N THR A 684 40.04 -20.81 4.88
CA THR A 684 40.74 -21.69 5.84
C THR A 684 41.11 -20.93 7.12
N TRP A 685 41.54 -19.67 7.04
CA TRP A 685 41.80 -18.84 8.22
C TRP A 685 40.51 -18.42 8.94
N ALA A 686 39.47 -18.18 8.15
CA ALA A 686 38.15 -17.79 8.64
C ALA A 686 37.41 -18.90 9.39
N THR A 687 37.84 -20.16 9.25
CA THR A 687 37.26 -21.34 9.90
C THR A 687 38.11 -21.86 11.07
N VAL A 688 39.39 -21.50 11.16
CA VAL A 688 40.28 -21.87 12.29
C VAL A 688 40.55 -20.72 13.27
N TRP A 689 39.97 -19.55 13.04
CA TRP A 689 40.11 -18.34 13.88
C TRP A 689 39.92 -18.62 15.37
N SER A 690 38.94 -19.47 15.73
CA SER A 690 38.62 -19.80 17.12
C SER A 690 39.75 -20.54 17.84
N SER A 691 40.72 -21.12 17.12
CA SER A 691 41.95 -21.70 17.71
C SER A 691 42.89 -20.64 18.31
N LYS A 692 42.76 -19.38 17.87
CA LYS A 692 43.55 -18.23 18.32
C LYS A 692 42.94 -17.54 19.55
N ILE A 693 41.83 -18.06 20.07
CA ILE A 693 41.08 -17.46 21.17
C ILE A 693 41.24 -18.30 22.43
N THR A 694 41.61 -17.65 23.52
CA THR A 694 41.53 -18.19 24.88
C THR A 694 40.06 -18.31 25.28
N LYS A 695 39.60 -19.56 25.40
CA LYS A 695 38.19 -19.90 25.71
C LYS A 695 37.97 -20.00 27.22
N PRO A 696 36.73 -19.84 27.72
CA PRO A 696 36.44 -20.02 29.14
C PRO A 696 36.72 -21.45 29.63
N ALA A 697 36.96 -21.61 30.93
CA ALA A 697 37.22 -22.91 31.53
C ALA A 697 36.02 -23.86 31.33
N GLY A 698 36.29 -25.10 30.92
CA GLY A 698 35.24 -26.09 30.65
C GLY A 698 34.48 -25.88 29.33
N TYR A 699 35.01 -25.08 28.39
CA TYR A 699 34.39 -24.84 27.10
C TYR A 699 34.05 -26.12 26.33
N ALA A 700 32.83 -26.18 25.82
CA ALA A 700 32.36 -27.14 24.83
C ALA A 700 31.63 -26.39 23.71
N ASP A 701 31.58 -26.94 22.49
CA ASP A 701 30.71 -26.44 21.43
C ASP A 701 29.25 -26.80 21.78
N VAL A 702 28.61 -25.92 22.55
CA VAL A 702 27.26 -26.10 23.09
C VAL A 702 26.18 -25.89 22.00
N PHE A 703 26.42 -24.97 21.06
CA PHE A 703 25.54 -24.74 19.92
C PHE A 703 25.97 -25.57 18.70
N SER A 704 25.00 -26.12 17.97
CA SER A 704 25.25 -26.88 16.73
C SER A 704 24.15 -26.68 15.71
N PHE A 705 24.50 -26.81 14.42
CA PHE A 705 23.54 -26.78 13.31
C PHE A 705 23.01 -28.16 12.96
N GLU A 706 21.73 -28.27 12.67
CA GLU A 706 21.08 -29.50 12.21
C GLU A 706 20.22 -29.24 10.97
N ASP A 707 20.53 -29.96 9.89
CA ASP A 707 19.94 -29.83 8.57
C ASP A 707 19.37 -31.17 8.03
N SER A 708 19.38 -32.23 8.84
CA SER A 708 18.88 -33.53 8.41
C SER A 708 17.38 -33.45 8.09
N THR A 709 16.90 -34.31 7.20
CA THR A 709 15.46 -34.39 6.84
C THR A 709 14.64 -35.26 7.81
N ASN A 710 15.28 -35.93 8.78
CA ASN A 710 14.60 -36.80 9.74
C ASN A 710 13.79 -35.97 10.76
N ALA A 711 12.47 -36.20 10.83
CA ALA A 711 11.56 -35.42 11.66
C ALA A 711 11.89 -35.37 13.17
N TRP A 712 12.67 -36.33 13.68
CA TRP A 712 12.98 -36.45 15.11
C TRP A 712 14.38 -35.96 15.49
N THR A 713 15.25 -35.66 14.53
CA THR A 713 16.57 -35.07 14.78
C THR A 713 16.46 -33.55 14.95
N GLY A 714 17.35 -32.98 15.78
CA GLY A 714 17.41 -31.53 16.00
C GLY A 714 16.62 -31.00 17.18
N GLN A 715 16.06 -31.85 18.04
CA GLN A 715 15.16 -31.47 19.15
C GLN A 715 15.85 -30.83 20.37
N ALA A 716 17.17 -30.89 20.51
CA ALA A 716 17.89 -30.39 21.69
C ALA A 716 17.85 -28.84 21.80
N LEU A 717 18.04 -28.34 23.03
CA LEU A 717 17.85 -26.93 23.40
C LEU A 717 18.75 -25.98 22.60
N ASN A 718 20.03 -26.32 22.45
CA ASN A 718 21.05 -25.49 21.80
C ASN A 718 21.35 -25.95 20.35
N VAL A 719 20.44 -26.73 19.74
CA VAL A 719 20.55 -27.08 18.32
C VAL A 719 19.80 -26.03 17.51
N ILE A 720 20.41 -25.53 16.44
CA ILE A 720 19.80 -24.61 15.47
C ILE A 720 19.36 -25.47 14.28
N SER A 721 18.05 -25.72 14.16
CA SER A 721 17.50 -26.67 13.19
C SER A 721 16.63 -25.95 12.16
N VAL A 722 16.90 -26.21 10.89
CA VAL A 722 16.11 -25.66 9.76
C VAL A 722 14.67 -26.16 9.76
N LYS A 723 14.36 -27.22 10.52
CA LYS A 723 12.99 -27.71 10.74
C LYS A 723 12.18 -26.81 11.66
N ARG A 724 12.84 -25.93 12.42
CA ARG A 724 12.17 -24.97 13.30
C ARG A 724 11.96 -23.70 12.50
N ASN A 725 10.69 -23.44 12.22
CA ASN A 725 10.30 -22.38 11.31
C ASN A 725 10.57 -20.99 11.89
N THR A 726 11.07 -20.10 11.05
CA THR A 726 11.30 -18.67 11.33
C THR A 726 10.01 -17.90 11.58
N TYR A 727 10.07 -16.65 12.08
CA TYR A 727 8.87 -15.80 12.07
C TYR A 727 8.28 -15.70 10.66
N SER A 728 9.06 -15.72 9.58
CA SER A 728 8.54 -15.70 8.20
C SER A 728 7.91 -17.03 7.76
N LEU A 729 8.39 -18.18 8.24
CA LEU A 729 7.76 -19.50 7.98
C LEU A 729 6.63 -19.81 8.97
N TRP A 730 6.70 -19.32 10.20
CA TRP A 730 5.61 -19.22 11.16
C TRP A 730 4.60 -18.19 10.68
N ARG A 731 4.98 -17.12 9.99
CA ARG A 731 4.07 -16.16 9.38
C ARG A 731 3.49 -16.70 8.10
N ALA A 732 4.24 -17.47 7.30
CA ALA A 732 3.70 -18.21 6.17
C ALA A 732 2.76 -19.31 6.66
N HIS A 733 3.10 -20.01 7.75
CA HIS A 733 2.26 -21.02 8.39
C HIS A 733 1.09 -20.42 9.17
N GLU A 734 1.22 -19.25 9.80
CA GLU A 734 0.14 -18.47 10.40
C GLU A 734 -0.67 -17.79 9.32
N LEU A 735 -0.10 -17.46 8.16
CA LEU A 735 -0.84 -17.00 7.00
C LEU A 735 -1.57 -18.18 6.38
N GLU A 736 -1.01 -19.40 6.37
CA GLU A 736 -1.70 -20.62 5.96
C GLU A 736 -2.78 -20.99 6.97
N LEU A 737 -2.51 -20.94 8.28
CA LEU A 737 -3.48 -21.22 9.34
C LEU A 737 -4.51 -20.10 9.47
N ALA A 738 -4.12 -18.83 9.26
CA ALA A 738 -5.05 -17.72 9.17
C ALA A 738 -5.79 -17.77 7.83
N ASN A 739 -5.23 -18.27 6.74
CA ASN A 739 -5.94 -18.47 5.48
C ASN A 739 -6.85 -19.69 5.57
N GLU A 740 -6.50 -20.76 6.26
CA GLU A 740 -7.37 -21.90 6.57
C GLU A 740 -8.45 -21.50 7.57
N ALA A 741 -8.13 -20.68 8.57
CA ALA A 741 -9.10 -20.13 9.52
C ALA A 741 -9.97 -19.04 8.88
N LEU A 742 -9.45 -18.26 7.94
CA LEU A 742 -10.20 -17.29 7.15
C LEU A 742 -11.01 -18.01 6.08
N GLU A 743 -10.53 -19.09 5.48
CA GLU A 743 -11.28 -19.97 4.58
C GLU A 743 -12.37 -20.70 5.36
N ALA A 744 -12.10 -21.18 6.58
CA ALA A 744 -13.10 -21.76 7.46
C ALA A 744 -14.08 -20.73 7.99
N ARG A 745 -13.65 -19.47 8.21
CA ARG A 745 -14.50 -18.36 8.66
C ARG A 745 -15.25 -17.70 7.51
N VAL A 746 -14.71 -17.72 6.29
CA VAL A 746 -15.39 -17.38 5.03
C VAL A 746 -16.36 -18.50 4.72
N GLN A 747 -16.00 -19.78 4.84
CA GLN A 747 -16.95 -20.89 4.77
C GLN A 747 -18.01 -20.80 5.86
N ALA A 748 -17.68 -20.39 7.09
CA ALA A 748 -18.66 -20.20 8.15
C ALA A 748 -19.51 -18.93 7.92
N LEU A 749 -18.96 -17.85 7.38
CA LEU A 749 -19.70 -16.64 7.02
C LEU A 749 -20.53 -16.85 5.75
N GLU A 750 -20.07 -17.66 4.81
CA GLU A 750 -20.79 -18.16 3.63
C GLU A 750 -21.87 -19.14 4.07
N GLN A 751 -21.61 -19.99 5.06
CA GLN A 751 -22.61 -20.85 5.70
C GLN A 751 -23.64 -20.00 6.46
N HIS A 752 -23.22 -18.96 7.18
CA HIS A 752 -24.13 -18.01 7.82
C HIS A 752 -24.91 -17.19 6.79
N LEU A 753 -24.28 -16.75 5.69
CA LEU A 753 -24.94 -16.09 4.56
C LEU A 753 -25.92 -17.06 3.88
N ASP A 754 -25.58 -18.34 3.76
CA ASP A 754 -26.45 -19.41 3.26
C ASP A 754 -27.61 -19.71 4.23
N ASP A 755 -27.38 -19.63 5.54
CA ASP A 755 -28.40 -19.71 6.59
C ASP A 755 -29.34 -18.49 6.55
N PHE A 756 -28.84 -17.32 6.09
CA PHE A 756 -29.63 -16.13 5.75
C PHE A 756 -30.11 -16.10 4.28
N GLY A 757 -29.71 -17.08 3.47
CA GLY A 757 -30.05 -17.22 2.05
C GLY A 757 -29.35 -16.29 1.05
N VAL A 758 -28.40 -15.44 1.44
CA VAL A 758 -27.80 -14.37 0.59
C VAL A 758 -26.65 -14.89 -0.29
N VAL A 759 -26.66 -14.53 -1.57
CA VAL A 759 -25.69 -14.98 -2.59
C VAL A 759 -24.77 -13.83 -3.03
N PRO A 760 -23.51 -13.77 -2.56
CA PRO A 760 -22.60 -12.69 -2.90
C PRO A 760 -21.96 -12.87 -4.29
N LEU A 761 -21.68 -11.77 -4.98
CA LEU A 761 -20.78 -11.72 -6.13
C LEU A 761 -20.06 -10.37 -6.11
N HIS A 762 -18.75 -10.40 -6.24
CA HIS A 762 -17.88 -9.23 -6.05
C HIS A 762 -16.88 -9.15 -7.18
N GLY A 763 -16.65 -7.96 -7.73
CA GLY A 763 -15.58 -7.73 -8.67
C GLY A 763 -14.97 -6.35 -8.53
N SER A 764 -13.86 -6.12 -9.22
CA SER A 764 -13.23 -4.81 -9.27
C SER A 764 -12.49 -4.54 -10.56
N GLY A 765 -12.28 -3.25 -10.85
CA GLY A 765 -11.39 -2.83 -11.92
C GLY A 765 -11.78 -1.54 -12.58
N THR A 766 -11.75 -1.49 -13.92
CA THR A 766 -11.94 -0.25 -14.67
C THR A 766 -13.16 0.54 -14.20
N THR A 767 -12.99 1.87 -14.12
CA THR A 767 -14.07 2.78 -13.74
C THR A 767 -15.10 2.98 -14.84
N ASN A 768 -14.76 2.66 -16.10
CA ASN A 768 -15.59 2.95 -17.26
C ASN A 768 -16.95 2.23 -17.22
N PRO A 769 -17.05 0.89 -17.07
CA PRO A 769 -18.32 0.17 -17.07
C PRO A 769 -19.07 0.25 -15.74
N ARG A 770 -18.63 1.07 -14.76
CA ARG A 770 -19.18 1.03 -13.39
C ARG A 770 -20.69 1.24 -13.34
N ASN A 771 -21.23 2.13 -14.18
CA ASN A 771 -22.66 2.44 -14.21
C ASN A 771 -23.44 1.32 -14.88
N TRP A 772 -22.92 0.75 -15.97
CA TRP A 772 -23.50 -0.40 -16.65
C TRP A 772 -23.53 -1.63 -15.75
N PHE A 773 -22.41 -1.97 -15.10
CA PHE A 773 -22.35 -3.07 -14.16
C PHE A 773 -23.28 -2.83 -12.97
N ALA A 774 -23.32 -1.63 -12.40
CA ALA A 774 -24.25 -1.31 -11.32
C ALA A 774 -25.72 -1.50 -11.73
N GLN A 775 -26.08 -1.13 -12.96
CA GLN A 775 -27.44 -1.31 -13.50
C GLN A 775 -27.77 -2.80 -13.67
N VAL A 776 -26.90 -3.57 -14.33
CA VAL A 776 -27.06 -5.02 -14.52
C VAL A 776 -27.15 -5.74 -13.19
N MET A 777 -26.23 -5.44 -12.27
CA MET A 777 -26.21 -6.04 -10.94
C MET A 777 -27.49 -5.74 -10.16
N LYS A 778 -27.95 -4.48 -10.16
CA LYS A 778 -29.20 -4.09 -9.51
C LYS A 778 -30.42 -4.78 -10.14
N GLN A 779 -30.45 -4.90 -11.46
CA GLN A 779 -31.52 -5.66 -12.14
C GLN A 779 -31.50 -7.12 -11.72
N MET A 780 -30.32 -7.77 -11.65
CA MET A 780 -30.21 -9.15 -11.18
C MET A 780 -30.67 -9.29 -9.73
N GLU A 781 -30.25 -8.40 -8.83
CA GLU A 781 -30.68 -8.37 -7.42
C GLU A 781 -32.21 -8.26 -7.30
N HIS A 782 -32.83 -7.37 -8.08
CA HIS A 782 -34.27 -7.15 -8.05
C HIS A 782 -35.06 -8.28 -8.71
N ARG A 783 -34.49 -8.90 -9.75
CA ARG A 783 -35.18 -9.89 -10.60
C ARG A 783 -34.95 -11.32 -10.15
N ALA A 784 -33.98 -11.60 -9.27
CA ALA A 784 -33.73 -12.91 -8.69
C ALA A 784 -34.63 -13.19 -7.48
N ARG A 785 -34.83 -14.47 -7.16
CA ARG A 785 -35.60 -14.90 -5.98
C ARG A 785 -34.67 -15.17 -4.81
N ALA A 786 -33.50 -15.77 -5.09
CA ALA A 786 -32.39 -15.79 -4.15
C ALA A 786 -31.94 -14.34 -3.87
N PRO A 787 -31.77 -13.93 -2.60
CA PRO A 787 -31.30 -12.59 -2.28
C PRO A 787 -29.84 -12.46 -2.71
N LEU A 788 -29.60 -11.82 -3.84
CA LEU A 788 -28.24 -11.62 -4.34
C LEU A 788 -27.61 -10.36 -3.73
N LEU A 789 -26.29 -10.37 -3.52
CA LEU A 789 -25.49 -9.22 -3.12
C LEU A 789 -24.36 -9.02 -4.13
N LEU A 790 -24.59 -8.17 -5.13
CA LEU A 790 -23.66 -7.95 -6.22
C LEU A 790 -22.94 -6.62 -6.03
N THR A 791 -21.61 -6.64 -5.95
CA THR A 791 -20.81 -5.43 -5.83
C THR A 791 -19.71 -5.34 -6.87
N TYR A 792 -19.43 -4.13 -7.33
CA TYR A 792 -18.33 -3.83 -8.22
C TYR A 792 -17.55 -2.60 -7.75
N ARG A 793 -16.24 -2.77 -7.52
CA ARG A 793 -15.33 -1.70 -7.11
C ARG A 793 -14.62 -1.09 -8.31
N ALA A 794 -14.99 0.15 -8.65
CA ALA A 794 -14.41 0.93 -9.73
C ALA A 794 -13.06 1.57 -9.30
N VAL A 795 -11.98 0.79 -9.29
CA VAL A 795 -10.63 1.16 -8.80
C VAL A 795 -9.62 1.50 -9.91
N GLY A 796 -10.03 1.38 -11.18
CA GLY A 796 -9.18 1.52 -12.36
C GLY A 796 -8.55 0.18 -12.78
N SER A 797 -8.26 0.03 -14.09
CA SER A 797 -7.83 -1.26 -14.67
C SER A 797 -6.57 -1.83 -13.99
N SER A 798 -5.56 -1.00 -13.74
CA SER A 798 -4.31 -1.47 -13.13
C SER A 798 -4.49 -1.94 -11.69
N THR A 799 -5.28 -1.20 -10.89
CA THR A 799 -5.61 -1.58 -9.51
C THR A 799 -6.49 -2.82 -9.48
N GLY A 800 -7.50 -2.91 -10.36
CA GLY A 800 -8.36 -4.08 -10.49
C GLY A 800 -7.61 -5.36 -10.84
N GLN A 801 -6.66 -5.25 -11.77
CA GLN A 801 -5.77 -6.36 -12.09
C GLN A 801 -4.93 -6.78 -10.87
N LYS A 802 -4.35 -5.84 -10.11
CA LYS A 802 -3.61 -6.14 -8.86
C LYS A 802 -4.49 -6.80 -7.81
N GLU A 803 -5.71 -6.28 -7.62
CA GLU A 803 -6.71 -6.83 -6.71
C GLU A 803 -7.10 -8.27 -7.12
N PHE A 804 -7.35 -8.50 -8.41
CA PHE A 804 -7.66 -9.81 -8.96
C PHE A 804 -6.50 -10.82 -8.86
N THR A 805 -5.26 -10.37 -9.07
CA THR A 805 -4.04 -11.21 -8.97
C THR A 805 -3.52 -11.36 -7.54
N GLY A 806 -4.12 -10.69 -6.55
CA GLY A 806 -3.67 -10.72 -5.15
C GLY A 806 -2.44 -9.86 -4.85
N GLN A 807 -2.01 -8.99 -5.76
CA GLN A 807 -0.83 -8.11 -5.64
C GLN A 807 -1.20 -6.68 -5.20
N ALA A 808 -2.26 -6.50 -4.41
CA ALA A 808 -2.67 -5.16 -3.96
C ALA A 808 -1.62 -4.54 -3.03
N SER A 809 -1.24 -3.29 -3.31
CA SER A 809 -0.20 -2.54 -2.58
C SER A 809 -0.53 -2.24 -1.11
N SER A 810 -1.73 -2.59 -0.66
CA SER A 810 -2.21 -2.38 0.70
C SER A 810 -1.96 -3.57 1.63
N GLY A 811 -1.41 -4.69 1.14
CA GLY A 811 -1.23 -5.91 1.93
C GLY A 811 -2.52 -6.69 2.23
N TRP A 812 -3.65 -6.27 1.64
CA TRP A 812 -4.95 -6.95 1.74
C TRP A 812 -5.28 -7.64 0.42
N ALA A 813 -5.43 -8.97 0.41
CA ALA A 813 -6.01 -9.67 -0.73
C ALA A 813 -7.50 -9.30 -0.85
N SER A 814 -7.93 -8.71 -1.96
CA SER A 814 -9.35 -8.41 -2.17
C SER A 814 -10.10 -9.69 -2.53
N TYR A 815 -11.20 -9.97 -1.84
CA TYR A 815 -12.11 -11.06 -2.17
C TYR A 815 -12.95 -10.70 -3.41
N ASN A 816 -12.38 -10.91 -4.60
CA ASN A 816 -13.02 -10.67 -5.90
C ASN A 816 -13.22 -11.98 -6.66
N HIS A 817 -14.44 -12.18 -7.17
CA HIS A 817 -14.81 -13.31 -8.01
C HIS A 817 -14.43 -13.07 -9.49
N PHE A 818 -14.42 -11.81 -9.92
CA PHE A 818 -14.00 -11.40 -11.26
C PHE A 818 -13.28 -10.04 -11.23
N GLY A 819 -12.45 -9.77 -12.22
CA GLY A 819 -11.87 -8.46 -12.48
C GLY A 819 -12.39 -7.86 -13.80
N ALA A 820 -12.16 -6.57 -14.03
CA ALA A 820 -12.44 -5.95 -15.34
C ALA A 820 -11.41 -4.87 -15.71
N GLY A 821 -11.10 -4.71 -17.00
CA GLY A 821 -10.16 -3.68 -17.46
C GLY A 821 -10.27 -3.36 -18.95
N ASP A 822 -9.95 -2.11 -19.32
CA ASP A 822 -9.91 -1.64 -20.72
C ASP A 822 -8.56 -1.91 -21.43
N ILE A 823 -7.73 -2.74 -20.80
CA ILE A 823 -6.42 -3.18 -21.30
C ILE A 823 -6.28 -4.67 -21.00
N PRO A 824 -5.50 -5.43 -21.78
CA PRO A 824 -5.22 -6.82 -21.44
C PRO A 824 -4.43 -6.93 -20.12
N MET A 825 -4.36 -8.16 -19.59
CA MET A 825 -3.49 -8.45 -18.44
C MET A 825 -2.04 -8.28 -18.90
N THR A 826 -1.17 -7.70 -18.07
CA THR A 826 0.25 -7.63 -18.42
C THR A 826 0.88 -9.02 -18.37
N GLN A 827 1.87 -9.29 -19.24
CA GLN A 827 2.61 -10.55 -19.27
C GLN A 827 3.09 -10.96 -17.87
N GLU A 828 3.72 -10.04 -17.14
CA GLU A 828 4.22 -10.27 -15.77
C GLU A 828 3.14 -10.77 -14.80
N ARG A 829 1.93 -10.19 -14.85
CA ARG A 829 0.82 -10.58 -13.96
C ARG A 829 0.20 -11.90 -14.39
N PHE A 830 0.08 -12.11 -15.70
CA PHE A 830 -0.37 -13.37 -16.26
C PHE A 830 0.56 -14.52 -15.83
N ASP A 831 1.88 -14.34 -15.98
CA ASP A 831 2.90 -15.30 -15.58
C ASP A 831 2.89 -15.53 -14.06
N SER A 832 2.69 -14.48 -13.27
CA SER A 832 2.58 -14.60 -11.80
C SER A 832 1.40 -15.47 -11.37
N MET A 833 0.25 -15.37 -12.05
CA MET A 833 -0.91 -16.23 -11.77
C MET A 833 -0.64 -17.67 -12.20
N ALA A 834 -0.03 -17.86 -13.37
CA ALA A 834 0.35 -19.18 -13.85
C ALA A 834 1.35 -19.89 -12.92
N ALA A 835 2.32 -19.16 -12.37
CA ALA A 835 3.28 -19.67 -11.38
C ALA A 835 2.60 -20.10 -10.07
N GLN A 836 1.45 -19.52 -9.73
CA GLN A 836 0.62 -19.92 -8.59
C GLN A 836 -0.35 -21.07 -8.92
N GLY A 837 -0.26 -21.66 -10.11
CA GLY A 837 -1.19 -22.70 -10.58
C GLY A 837 -2.60 -22.18 -10.90
N ILE A 838 -2.79 -20.85 -10.98
CA ILE A 838 -4.09 -20.25 -11.28
C ILE A 838 -4.19 -20.00 -12.79
N THR A 839 -5.16 -20.66 -13.42
CA THR A 839 -5.50 -20.37 -14.83
C THR A 839 -6.55 -19.27 -14.89
N MET A 840 -6.28 -18.17 -15.60
CA MET A 840 -7.24 -17.09 -15.86
C MET A 840 -7.76 -17.08 -17.29
N LEU A 841 -8.87 -16.37 -17.51
CA LEU A 841 -9.54 -16.19 -18.79
C LEU A 841 -9.76 -14.69 -19.07
N HIS A 842 -9.54 -14.27 -20.31
CA HIS A 842 -9.94 -12.96 -20.82
C HIS A 842 -11.24 -13.08 -21.61
N LEU A 843 -12.27 -12.36 -21.18
CA LEU A 843 -13.59 -12.33 -21.84
C LEU A 843 -13.88 -10.91 -22.34
N PRO A 844 -13.68 -10.60 -23.64
CA PRO A 844 -13.98 -9.27 -24.18
C PRO A 844 -15.49 -9.02 -24.17
N PHE A 845 -15.93 -7.92 -23.57
CA PHE A 845 -17.37 -7.63 -23.40
C PHE A 845 -17.82 -6.30 -24.00
N ALA A 846 -16.90 -5.38 -24.28
CA ALA A 846 -17.20 -4.13 -24.97
C ALA A 846 -16.02 -3.63 -25.79
N LEU A 847 -16.33 -2.78 -26.76
CA LEU A 847 -15.35 -2.04 -27.54
C LEU A 847 -15.57 -0.54 -27.32
N SER A 848 -14.49 0.24 -27.31
CA SER A 848 -14.57 1.70 -27.25
C SER A 848 -13.64 2.36 -28.23
N ALA A 849 -14.04 3.53 -28.72
CA ALA A 849 -13.20 4.40 -29.54
C ALA A 849 -12.55 5.45 -28.64
N ILE A 850 -11.26 5.72 -28.84
CA ILE A 850 -10.63 6.92 -28.30
C ILE A 850 -10.74 8.02 -29.36
N GLY A 851 -11.52 9.06 -29.04
CA GLY A 851 -11.67 10.27 -29.85
C GLY A 851 -10.67 11.34 -29.44
N ILE A 852 -10.30 12.19 -30.39
CA ILE A 852 -9.43 13.35 -30.17
C ILE A 852 -10.28 14.61 -30.33
N PHE A 853 -10.35 15.41 -29.29
CA PHE A 853 -11.29 16.53 -29.19
C PHE A 853 -10.56 17.86 -29.04
N HIS A 854 -11.18 18.93 -29.51
CA HIS A 854 -10.62 20.28 -29.46
C HIS A 854 -11.69 21.34 -29.15
N SER A 855 -11.21 22.52 -28.78
CA SER A 855 -12.04 23.70 -28.49
C SER A 855 -11.73 24.90 -29.38
N VAL A 856 -11.13 24.66 -30.55
CA VAL A 856 -11.07 25.66 -31.63
C VAL A 856 -12.50 26.14 -31.96
N PRO A 857 -12.79 27.46 -31.94
CA PRO A 857 -14.13 27.99 -32.18
C PRO A 857 -14.71 27.58 -33.53
N ALA A 858 -15.97 27.19 -33.56
CA ALA A 858 -16.65 26.73 -34.79
C ALA A 858 -16.62 27.77 -35.93
N SER A 859 -16.62 29.06 -35.60
CA SER A 859 -16.49 30.16 -36.56
C SER A 859 -15.17 30.17 -37.32
N GLU A 860 -14.15 29.45 -36.84
CA GLU A 860 -12.80 29.46 -37.40
C GLU A 860 -12.45 28.17 -38.16
N LEU A 861 -13.36 27.19 -38.20
CA LEU A 861 -13.13 25.87 -38.81
C LEU A 861 -13.48 25.78 -40.29
N GLY A 862 -14.17 26.77 -40.85
CA GLY A 862 -14.63 26.75 -42.25
C GLY A 862 -15.68 25.69 -42.56
N GLY A 863 -16.33 25.10 -41.54
CA GLY A 863 -17.48 24.18 -41.68
C GLY A 863 -17.15 22.68 -41.80
N ALA A 864 -15.87 22.28 -41.82
CA ALA A 864 -15.45 20.89 -41.80
C ALA A 864 -14.74 20.52 -40.48
N SER A 865 -14.75 19.23 -40.11
CA SER A 865 -13.96 18.72 -38.98
C SER A 865 -12.46 18.89 -39.25
N LEU A 866 -11.70 19.26 -38.22
CA LEU A 866 -10.25 19.42 -38.34
C LEU A 866 -9.58 18.09 -38.62
N GLN A 867 -8.69 18.05 -39.60
CA GLN A 867 -7.91 16.89 -39.95
C GLN A 867 -6.51 17.01 -39.35
N LEU A 868 -6.10 16.01 -38.56
CA LEU A 868 -4.71 15.83 -38.13
C LEU A 868 -4.30 14.40 -38.47
N PRO A 869 -3.70 14.16 -39.66
CA PRO A 869 -3.17 12.86 -40.03
C PRO A 869 -2.18 12.33 -38.99
N ASP A 870 -2.01 11.01 -38.95
CA ASP A 870 -1.32 10.24 -37.88
C ASP A 870 -0.08 10.93 -37.30
N CYS A 871 0.92 11.23 -38.13
CA CYS A 871 2.18 11.80 -37.64
C CYS A 871 2.14 13.33 -37.46
N LEU A 872 1.17 14.01 -38.06
CA LEU A 872 0.88 15.40 -37.71
C LEU A 872 0.29 15.49 -36.30
N LEU A 873 -0.59 14.56 -35.94
CA LEU A 873 -1.12 14.41 -34.58
C LEU A 873 0.00 14.07 -33.59
N ALA A 874 0.93 13.18 -33.97
CA ALA A 874 2.12 12.86 -33.17
C ALA A 874 2.95 14.10 -32.84
N ARG A 875 3.22 14.96 -33.82
CA ARG A 875 3.98 16.21 -33.63
C ARG A 875 3.27 17.23 -32.75
N VAL A 876 1.93 17.28 -32.76
CA VAL A 876 1.16 18.13 -31.83
C VAL A 876 1.29 17.61 -30.39
N PHE A 877 1.05 16.32 -30.16
CA PHE A 877 1.15 15.73 -28.82
C PHE A 877 2.59 15.54 -28.34
N GLY A 878 3.57 15.51 -29.25
CA GLY A 878 5.01 15.48 -28.98
C GLY A 878 5.60 16.87 -28.71
N GLY A 879 4.88 17.94 -29.06
CA GLY A 879 5.28 19.33 -28.79
C GLY A 879 6.10 19.99 -29.90
N ASP A 880 6.30 19.32 -31.03
CA ASP A 880 7.02 19.88 -32.20
C ASP A 880 6.18 20.94 -32.94
N ILE A 881 4.84 20.80 -32.90
CA ILE A 881 3.91 21.79 -33.41
C ILE A 881 3.14 22.39 -32.22
N THR A 882 3.34 23.69 -32.01
CA THR A 882 2.82 24.40 -30.83
C THR A 882 1.74 25.44 -31.16
N THR A 883 1.44 25.71 -32.43
CA THR A 883 0.41 26.68 -32.83
C THR A 883 -0.56 26.12 -33.88
N TRP A 884 -1.83 26.52 -33.80
CA TRP A 884 -2.88 26.09 -34.73
C TRP A 884 -2.70 26.65 -36.14
N ASP A 885 -1.95 27.75 -36.27
CA ASP A 885 -1.69 28.41 -37.54
C ASP A 885 -0.46 27.86 -38.29
N HIS A 886 0.12 26.76 -37.78
CA HIS A 886 1.28 26.08 -38.37
C HIS A 886 1.00 25.65 -39.83
N PRO A 887 1.99 25.81 -40.75
CA PRO A 887 1.81 25.51 -42.18
C PRO A 887 1.27 24.10 -42.45
N ASP A 888 1.78 23.09 -41.75
CA ASP A 888 1.36 21.70 -41.95
C ASP A 888 -0.10 21.45 -41.54
N ILE A 889 -0.60 22.13 -40.50
CA ILE A 889 -2.01 22.05 -40.07
C ILE A 889 -2.90 22.74 -41.11
N LYS A 890 -2.50 23.93 -41.60
CA LYS A 890 -3.25 24.66 -42.63
C LYS A 890 -3.27 23.95 -43.98
N ALA A 891 -2.20 23.24 -44.33
CA ALA A 891 -2.10 22.51 -45.60
C ALA A 891 -3.21 21.45 -45.74
N VAL A 892 -3.58 20.80 -44.64
CA VAL A 892 -4.67 19.79 -44.59
C VAL A 892 -6.00 20.37 -44.13
N ASN A 893 -6.03 21.63 -43.66
CA ASN A 893 -7.23 22.35 -43.25
C ASN A 893 -7.27 23.77 -43.87
N PRO A 894 -7.49 23.89 -45.20
CA PRO A 894 -7.44 25.20 -45.88
C PRO A 894 -8.54 26.19 -45.43
N GLY A 895 -9.61 25.69 -44.79
CA GLY A 895 -10.67 26.51 -44.20
C GLY A 895 -10.40 27.00 -42.78
N LEU A 896 -9.27 26.61 -42.17
CA LEU A 896 -8.92 27.01 -40.80
C LEU A 896 -8.41 28.46 -40.76
N SER A 897 -9.14 29.33 -40.06
CA SER A 897 -8.89 30.77 -40.01
C SER A 897 -8.61 31.28 -38.58
N VAL A 898 -7.71 30.61 -37.86
CA VAL A 898 -7.28 31.00 -36.50
C VAL A 898 -6.39 32.26 -36.52
N PRO A 899 -6.38 33.08 -35.44
CA PRO A 899 -5.43 34.18 -35.30
C PRO A 899 -3.96 33.69 -35.36
N ALA A 900 -3.08 34.52 -35.93
CA ALA A 900 -1.66 34.17 -36.06
C ALA A 900 -1.01 33.95 -34.68
N GLY A 901 -0.19 32.90 -34.55
CA GLY A 901 0.49 32.53 -33.30
C GLY A 901 -0.42 31.93 -32.22
N THR A 902 -1.65 31.50 -32.55
CA THR A 902 -2.57 30.88 -31.58
C THR A 902 -1.99 29.56 -31.08
N VAL A 903 -1.59 29.53 -29.80
CA VAL A 903 -0.97 28.37 -29.14
C VAL A 903 -1.96 27.22 -28.98
N ILE A 904 -1.51 26.00 -29.28
CA ILE A 904 -2.23 24.75 -29.01
C ILE A 904 -2.05 24.41 -27.53
N LYS A 905 -3.17 24.24 -26.81
CA LYS A 905 -3.16 23.91 -25.39
C LYS A 905 -3.48 22.42 -25.18
N VAL A 906 -2.44 21.61 -25.19
CA VAL A 906 -2.53 20.14 -25.09
C VAL A 906 -2.88 19.74 -23.66
N GLY A 907 -4.04 19.10 -23.47
CA GLY A 907 -4.38 18.42 -22.22
C GLY A 907 -3.82 17.00 -22.23
N HIS A 908 -3.14 16.59 -21.16
CA HIS A 908 -2.62 15.22 -21.03
C HIS A 908 -2.83 14.63 -19.63
N ARG A 909 -2.91 13.30 -19.52
CA ARG A 909 -3.15 12.62 -18.25
C ARG A 909 -1.89 12.58 -17.38
N THR A 910 -2.05 12.76 -16.06
CA THR A 910 -0.95 12.67 -15.08
C THR A 910 -0.93 11.39 -14.25
N ALA A 911 -1.99 10.58 -14.26
CA ALA A 911 -2.02 9.24 -13.69
C ALA A 911 -2.23 8.18 -14.78
N GLY A 912 -1.97 6.91 -14.45
CA GLY A 912 -2.20 5.77 -15.34
C GLY A 912 -3.59 5.77 -15.98
N SER A 913 -3.66 5.82 -17.31
CA SER A 913 -4.91 5.94 -18.07
C SER A 913 -4.92 5.05 -19.31
N SER A 914 -6.03 4.31 -19.51
CA SER A 914 -6.26 3.50 -20.72
C SER A 914 -6.37 4.35 -21.98
N SER A 915 -6.99 5.53 -21.93
CA SER A 915 -7.04 6.45 -23.08
C SER A 915 -5.65 6.99 -23.44
N THR A 916 -4.75 7.16 -22.45
CA THR A 916 -3.34 7.47 -22.71
C THR A 916 -2.64 6.30 -23.38
N THR A 917 -2.89 5.07 -22.93
CA THR A 917 -2.37 3.87 -23.62
C THR A 917 -2.87 3.79 -25.05
N GLY A 918 -4.16 4.02 -25.30
CA GLY A 918 -4.75 4.03 -26.64
C GLY A 918 -4.06 5.01 -27.58
N LEU A 919 -3.99 6.30 -27.18
CA LEU A 919 -3.35 7.32 -27.99
C LEU A 919 -1.85 7.03 -28.22
N THR A 920 -1.10 6.79 -27.15
CA THR A 920 0.37 6.66 -27.24
C THR A 920 0.80 5.39 -27.96
N SER A 921 0.04 4.29 -27.84
CA SER A 921 0.32 3.05 -28.57
C SER A 921 -0.01 3.19 -30.06
N TYR A 922 -1.12 3.88 -30.39
CA TYR A 922 -1.44 4.20 -31.79
C TYR A 922 -0.35 5.06 -32.44
N LEU A 923 0.06 6.15 -31.78
CA LEU A 923 1.10 7.04 -32.30
C LEU A 923 2.45 6.35 -32.40
N LYS A 924 2.79 5.48 -31.44
CA LYS A 924 3.98 4.62 -31.54
C LYS A 924 3.90 3.71 -32.77
N GLN A 925 2.81 2.98 -32.95
CA GLN A 925 2.65 2.07 -34.09
C GLN A 925 2.78 2.80 -35.45
N LYS A 926 2.28 4.04 -35.54
CA LYS A 926 2.26 4.81 -36.79
C LYS A 926 3.54 5.58 -37.08
N CYS A 927 4.18 6.11 -36.04
CA CYS A 927 5.15 7.21 -36.18
C CYS A 927 6.42 7.02 -35.33
N GLU A 928 6.63 5.84 -34.73
CA GLU A 928 7.84 5.56 -33.94
C GLU A 928 9.12 5.82 -34.76
N GLY A 929 10.09 6.49 -34.12
CA GLY A 929 11.39 6.78 -34.71
C GLY A 929 11.42 7.92 -35.74
N THR A 930 10.26 8.51 -36.08
CA THR A 930 10.16 9.69 -36.96
C THR A 930 9.60 10.88 -36.20
N ASP A 931 8.29 10.86 -35.95
CA ASP A 931 7.52 11.97 -35.37
C ASP A 931 6.99 11.66 -33.94
N TRP A 932 7.19 10.44 -33.44
CA TRP A 932 6.81 10.03 -32.09
C TRP A 932 7.98 9.37 -31.34
N THR A 933 8.38 9.95 -30.20
CA THR A 933 9.54 9.49 -29.40
C THR A 933 9.21 9.23 -27.93
N LEU A 934 7.98 9.53 -27.48
CA LEU A 934 7.59 9.46 -26.06
C LEU A 934 7.31 8.03 -25.56
N GLY A 935 7.36 7.03 -26.45
CA GLY A 935 7.00 5.64 -26.14
C GLY A 935 5.49 5.43 -26.02
N SER A 936 5.08 4.34 -25.36
CA SER A 936 3.68 3.96 -25.19
C SER A 936 3.43 3.42 -23.79
N GLY A 937 2.28 3.74 -23.20
CA GLY A 937 1.91 3.19 -21.90
C GLY A 937 0.71 3.89 -21.27
N SER A 938 0.33 3.48 -20.06
CA SER A 938 -0.69 4.20 -19.28
C SER A 938 -0.20 5.55 -18.77
N THR A 939 1.11 5.77 -18.79
CA THR A 939 1.81 7.01 -18.51
C THR A 939 3.01 7.12 -19.46
N VAL A 940 3.31 8.31 -19.94
CA VAL A 940 4.55 8.66 -20.65
C VAL A 940 5.06 9.99 -20.10
N THR A 941 6.32 10.32 -20.35
CA THR A 941 6.87 11.63 -20.00
C THR A 941 6.41 12.64 -21.04
N TRP A 942 5.36 13.39 -20.72
CA TRP A 942 4.84 14.45 -21.59
C TRP A 942 5.79 15.65 -21.63
N PRO A 943 5.83 16.41 -22.74
CA PRO A 943 6.56 17.68 -22.81
C PRO A 943 6.14 18.65 -21.68
N THR A 944 7.10 19.42 -21.17
CA THR A 944 6.89 20.39 -20.08
C THR A 944 6.75 21.84 -20.57
N SER A 945 6.64 22.04 -21.89
CA SER A 945 6.46 23.37 -22.48
C SER A 945 5.12 23.99 -22.07
N SER A 946 5.03 25.32 -22.11
CA SER A 946 3.87 26.08 -21.61
C SER A 946 2.52 25.76 -22.27
N GLY A 947 2.52 25.02 -23.38
CA GLY A 947 1.31 24.53 -24.05
C GLY A 947 0.75 23.22 -23.49
N PHE A 948 1.47 22.53 -22.59
CA PHE A 948 1.04 21.23 -22.05
C PHE A 948 0.46 21.39 -20.65
N THR A 949 -0.80 20.98 -20.49
CA THR A 949 -1.55 21.07 -19.25
C THR A 949 -1.76 19.68 -18.66
N PRO A 950 -1.27 19.42 -17.44
CA PRO A 950 -1.55 18.18 -16.72
C PRO A 950 -3.01 18.14 -16.27
N VAL A 951 -3.69 17.06 -16.59
CA VAL A 951 -5.12 16.88 -16.34
C VAL A 951 -5.39 15.52 -15.72
N GLN A 952 -6.25 15.47 -14.69
CA GLN A 952 -6.62 14.22 -14.03
C GLN A 952 -8.04 13.74 -14.40
N GLY A 953 -8.15 12.44 -14.68
CA GLY A 953 -9.42 11.79 -15.02
C GLY A 953 -10.06 12.26 -16.33
N SER A 954 -11.18 11.62 -16.69
CA SER A 954 -11.97 12.02 -17.86
C SER A 954 -12.70 13.35 -17.62
N GLN A 955 -13.19 13.59 -16.40
CA GLN A 955 -13.85 14.85 -16.03
C GLN A 955 -12.91 16.04 -16.13
N GLY A 956 -11.67 15.92 -15.64
CA GLY A 956 -10.69 16.99 -15.80
C GLY A 956 -10.39 17.27 -17.27
N MET A 957 -10.35 16.25 -18.12
CA MET A 957 -10.09 16.42 -19.56
C MET A 957 -11.26 17.10 -20.27
N GLN A 958 -12.49 16.73 -19.93
CA GLN A 958 -13.69 17.43 -20.39
C GLN A 958 -13.65 18.91 -19.98
N GLN A 959 -13.31 19.19 -18.73
CA GLN A 959 -13.20 20.55 -18.23
C GLN A 959 -12.08 21.33 -18.94
N HIS A 960 -10.91 20.72 -19.14
CA HIS A 960 -9.82 21.35 -19.88
C HIS A 960 -10.25 21.74 -21.29
N ILE A 961 -10.86 20.82 -22.04
CA ILE A 961 -11.35 21.09 -23.40
C ILE A 961 -12.44 22.17 -23.37
N SER A 962 -13.40 22.09 -22.45
CA SER A 962 -14.49 23.05 -22.31
C SER A 962 -14.02 24.47 -21.97
N ASP A 963 -13.17 24.59 -20.95
CA ASP A 963 -12.86 25.88 -20.31
C ASP A 963 -11.68 26.59 -20.96
N THR A 964 -10.90 25.87 -21.77
CA THR A 964 -9.67 26.37 -22.36
C THR A 964 -9.84 26.53 -23.87
N PRO A 965 -9.99 27.76 -24.40
CA PRO A 965 -10.05 27.98 -25.84
C PRO A 965 -8.77 27.49 -26.53
N TYR A 966 -8.94 26.88 -27.70
CA TYR A 966 -7.87 26.32 -28.54
C TYR A 966 -7.11 25.13 -27.90
N ALA A 967 -7.76 24.42 -26.99
CA ALA A 967 -7.24 23.20 -26.42
C ALA A 967 -7.42 22.00 -27.36
N ILE A 968 -6.60 20.98 -27.15
CA ILE A 968 -6.73 19.64 -27.74
C ILE A 968 -6.51 18.59 -26.64
N GLY A 969 -7.26 17.50 -26.68
CA GLY A 969 -7.16 16.39 -25.74
C GLY A 969 -7.76 15.10 -26.29
N TYR A 970 -7.70 14.04 -25.51
CA TYR A 970 -8.19 12.72 -25.90
C TYR A 970 -9.09 12.12 -24.83
N LEU A 971 -10.20 11.52 -25.26
CA LEU A 971 -11.23 10.94 -24.42
C LEU A 971 -11.78 9.67 -25.04
N ASP A 972 -12.46 8.86 -24.23
CA ASP A 972 -13.43 7.92 -24.75
C ASP A 972 -14.48 8.69 -25.58
N ALA A 973 -14.75 8.21 -26.80
CA ALA A 973 -15.52 8.92 -27.80
C ALA A 973 -16.93 9.27 -27.32
N GLY A 974 -17.61 8.33 -26.64
CA GLY A 974 -18.94 8.55 -26.09
C GLY A 974 -19.00 9.75 -25.16
N HIS A 975 -17.99 9.89 -24.28
CA HIS A 975 -17.90 11.02 -23.37
C HIS A 975 -17.67 12.35 -24.10
N GLY A 976 -16.81 12.40 -25.11
CA GLY A 976 -16.62 13.64 -25.88
C GLY A 976 -17.84 14.01 -26.72
N HIS A 977 -18.54 13.02 -27.29
CA HIS A 977 -19.76 13.21 -28.07
C HIS A 977 -20.92 13.73 -27.22
N GLN A 978 -21.06 13.27 -25.98
CA GLN A 978 -22.08 13.73 -25.04
C GLN A 978 -21.95 15.23 -24.72
N TYR A 979 -20.72 15.74 -24.68
CA TYR A 979 -20.43 17.17 -24.45
C TYR A 979 -20.47 18.01 -25.73
N GLY A 980 -20.54 17.37 -26.91
CA GLY A 980 -20.59 18.06 -28.20
C GLY A 980 -19.29 18.79 -28.56
N PHE A 981 -18.14 18.31 -28.08
CA PHE A 981 -16.85 18.90 -28.44
C PHE A 981 -16.55 18.76 -29.93
N GLY A 982 -15.76 19.71 -30.47
CA GLY A 982 -15.19 19.56 -31.80
C GLY A 982 -14.24 18.37 -31.83
N GLU A 983 -14.27 17.59 -32.92
CA GLU A 983 -13.53 16.34 -33.02
C GLU A 983 -12.56 16.37 -34.21
N ILE A 984 -11.35 15.86 -33.98
CA ILE A 984 -10.34 15.67 -35.01
C ILE A 984 -10.70 14.43 -35.84
N ALA A 985 -10.72 14.60 -37.17
CA ALA A 985 -10.84 13.52 -38.11
C ALA A 985 -9.46 12.86 -38.36
N LEU A 986 -9.44 11.53 -38.29
CA LEU A 986 -8.27 10.70 -38.58
C LEU A 986 -8.49 9.89 -39.84
N LYS A 987 -7.38 9.55 -40.51
CA LYS A 987 -7.39 8.69 -41.68
C LYS A 987 -7.20 7.25 -41.24
N ASN A 988 -8.15 6.37 -41.56
CA ASN A 988 -8.00 4.94 -41.31
C ASN A 988 -7.08 4.26 -42.34
N LYS A 989 -6.77 2.98 -42.12
CA LYS A 989 -5.86 2.21 -42.98
C LYS A 989 -6.32 2.09 -44.43
N ALA A 990 -7.63 2.01 -44.67
CA ALA A 990 -8.24 2.05 -46.01
C ALA A 990 -8.20 3.44 -46.68
N GLY A 991 -7.71 4.44 -45.95
CA GLY A 991 -7.50 5.80 -46.43
C GLY A 991 -8.72 6.71 -46.34
N ARG A 992 -9.74 6.35 -45.55
CA ARG A 992 -10.92 7.19 -45.29
C ARG A 992 -10.65 8.12 -44.12
N THR A 993 -10.88 9.41 -44.30
CA THR A 993 -10.77 10.41 -43.24
C THR A 993 -12.15 10.69 -42.65
N ARG A 994 -12.32 10.43 -41.35
CA ARG A 994 -13.58 10.63 -40.61
C ARG A 994 -13.27 10.92 -39.14
N THR A 995 -14.25 11.42 -38.39
CA THR A 995 -14.26 11.47 -36.93
C THR A 995 -14.70 10.12 -36.34
N SER A 996 -14.46 9.88 -35.03
CA SER A 996 -14.97 8.66 -34.40
C SER A 996 -16.51 8.63 -34.41
N LYS A 997 -17.16 9.80 -34.28
CA LYS A 997 -18.63 9.92 -34.38
C LYS A 997 -19.16 9.42 -35.73
N GLU A 998 -18.55 9.86 -36.81
CA GLU A 998 -18.94 9.45 -38.17
C GLU A 998 -18.66 7.96 -38.40
N SER A 999 -17.52 7.46 -37.92
CA SER A 999 -17.16 6.04 -38.01
C SER A 999 -18.13 5.15 -37.24
N MET A 1000 -18.56 5.58 -36.05
CA MET A 1000 -19.53 4.85 -35.21
C MET A 1000 -20.95 4.85 -35.79
N ALA A 1001 -21.30 5.83 -36.63
CA ALA A 1001 -22.61 5.92 -37.28
C ALA A 1001 -22.78 5.01 -38.51
N LEU A 1002 -21.72 4.33 -38.95
CA LEU A 1002 -21.74 3.40 -40.09
C LEU A 1002 -22.32 2.03 -39.69
N SER A 1003 -22.64 1.19 -40.69
CA SER A 1003 -23.12 -0.18 -40.48
C SER A 1003 -22.32 -1.16 -41.35
N PRO A 1004 -21.59 -2.13 -40.77
CA PRO A 1004 -21.26 -2.21 -39.33
C PRO A 1004 -20.50 -0.95 -38.88
N SER A 1005 -20.62 -0.60 -37.59
CA SER A 1005 -19.90 0.55 -37.06
C SER A 1005 -18.39 0.32 -37.18
N GLY A 1006 -17.60 1.38 -37.36
CA GLY A 1006 -16.16 1.22 -37.53
C GLY A 1006 -15.45 0.57 -36.34
N VAL A 1007 -16.00 0.74 -35.14
CA VAL A 1007 -15.51 0.09 -33.92
C VAL A 1007 -15.79 -1.42 -33.96
N GLN A 1008 -16.98 -1.83 -34.42
CA GLN A 1008 -17.32 -3.25 -34.60
C GLN A 1008 -16.56 -3.90 -35.75
N GLU A 1009 -16.34 -3.17 -36.85
CA GLU A 1009 -15.52 -3.66 -37.96
C GLU A 1009 -14.07 -3.90 -37.48
N ALA A 1010 -13.48 -2.96 -36.72
CA ALA A 1010 -12.15 -3.13 -36.15
C ALA A 1010 -12.04 -4.39 -35.27
N GLY A 1011 -13.06 -4.65 -34.43
CA GLY A 1011 -13.13 -5.89 -33.65
C GLY A 1011 -13.19 -7.15 -34.52
N THR A 1012 -13.99 -7.13 -35.59
CA THR A 1012 -14.08 -8.24 -36.55
C THR A 1012 -12.75 -8.50 -37.23
N GLN A 1013 -12.04 -7.44 -37.62
CA GLN A 1013 -10.76 -7.55 -38.31
C GLN A 1013 -9.66 -8.02 -37.36
N GLY A 1014 -9.69 -7.61 -36.09
CA GLY A 1014 -8.80 -8.17 -35.06
C GLY A 1014 -8.96 -9.68 -34.86
N VAL A 1015 -10.18 -10.22 -35.01
CA VAL A 1015 -10.38 -11.68 -35.01
C VAL A 1015 -9.82 -12.30 -36.29
N ASN A 1016 -10.13 -11.73 -37.46
CA ASN A 1016 -9.68 -12.24 -38.75
C ASN A 1016 -8.15 -12.25 -38.91
N SER A 1017 -7.45 -11.27 -38.32
CA SER A 1017 -5.99 -11.15 -38.36
C SER A 1017 -5.28 -11.98 -37.29
N GLY A 1018 -6.00 -12.66 -36.40
CA GLY A 1018 -5.41 -13.40 -35.28
C GLY A 1018 -4.83 -12.51 -34.18
N THR A 1019 -5.26 -11.24 -34.11
CA THR A 1019 -4.86 -10.32 -33.04
C THR A 1019 -5.40 -10.78 -31.69
N PHE A 1020 -6.63 -11.31 -31.66
CA PHE A 1020 -7.13 -12.06 -30.50
C PHE A 1020 -6.53 -13.48 -30.51
N PRO A 1021 -5.93 -13.95 -29.41
CA PRO A 1021 -5.43 -15.31 -29.31
C PRO A 1021 -6.56 -16.34 -29.51
N SER A 1022 -6.23 -17.47 -30.13
CA SER A 1022 -7.20 -18.55 -30.37
C SER A 1022 -7.67 -19.25 -29.09
N LEU A 1023 -6.92 -19.08 -28.00
CA LEU A 1023 -7.25 -19.61 -26.68
C LEU A 1023 -7.51 -18.46 -25.69
N PRO A 1024 -8.55 -18.56 -24.85
CA PRO A 1024 -8.92 -17.51 -23.90
C PRO A 1024 -8.07 -17.49 -22.63
N ASN A 1025 -7.22 -18.51 -22.43
CA ASN A 1025 -6.42 -18.73 -21.23
C ASN A 1025 -4.90 -18.63 -21.47
N VAL A 1026 -4.48 -17.94 -22.53
CA VAL A 1026 -3.06 -17.65 -22.82
C VAL A 1026 -2.78 -16.17 -22.59
N ASP A 1027 -1.54 -15.74 -22.80
CA ASP A 1027 -1.22 -14.32 -22.69
C ASP A 1027 -1.94 -13.49 -23.77
N TRP A 1028 -2.62 -12.43 -23.33
CA TRP A 1028 -3.31 -11.46 -24.19
C TRP A 1028 -2.62 -10.09 -24.15
N SER A 1029 -1.45 -9.94 -23.53
CA SER A 1029 -0.80 -8.65 -23.29
C SER A 1029 -0.51 -7.86 -24.58
N ALA A 1030 -0.39 -8.54 -25.72
CA ALA A 1030 -0.17 -7.95 -27.04
C ALA A 1030 -1.47 -7.51 -27.77
N VAL A 1031 -2.67 -7.85 -27.28
CA VAL A 1031 -3.93 -7.58 -27.97
C VAL A 1031 -4.22 -6.07 -28.04
N ASN A 1032 -4.34 -5.54 -29.26
CA ASN A 1032 -4.71 -4.15 -29.52
C ASN A 1032 -5.43 -4.00 -30.87
N LEU A 1033 -6.45 -3.14 -30.95
CA LEU A 1033 -7.23 -2.90 -32.17
C LEU A 1033 -6.88 -1.56 -32.81
N TYR A 1034 -5.59 -1.26 -32.90
CA TYR A 1034 -5.09 -0.01 -33.48
C TYR A 1034 -4.84 -0.17 -34.98
N ASP A 1035 -5.37 0.77 -35.77
CA ASP A 1035 -5.24 0.83 -37.22
C ASP A 1035 -5.65 -0.46 -37.95
N MET A 1036 -6.80 -1.01 -37.56
CA MET A 1036 -7.35 -2.21 -38.20
C MET A 1036 -7.76 -1.94 -39.67
N GLU A 1037 -7.59 -2.95 -40.53
CA GLU A 1037 -8.09 -2.96 -41.91
C GLU A 1037 -9.60 -2.69 -41.97
N GLY A 1038 -10.12 -2.18 -43.09
CA GLY A 1038 -11.56 -1.99 -43.31
C GLY A 1038 -11.96 -0.56 -43.66
N ASP A 1039 -13.05 -0.41 -44.41
CA ASP A 1039 -13.48 0.88 -44.96
C ASP A 1039 -14.16 1.77 -43.89
N ASN A 1040 -14.79 1.17 -42.86
CA ASN A 1040 -15.50 1.91 -41.83
C ASN A 1040 -14.67 2.10 -40.55
N THR A 1041 -13.54 1.39 -40.39
CA THR A 1041 -12.79 1.31 -39.12
C THR A 1041 -12.39 2.66 -38.54
N TRP A 1042 -12.44 2.75 -37.20
CA TRP A 1042 -11.81 3.82 -36.45
C TRP A 1042 -10.38 3.40 -36.04
N PRO A 1043 -9.36 4.26 -36.16
CA PRO A 1043 -7.97 3.84 -35.94
C PRO A 1043 -7.60 3.54 -34.48
N ILE A 1044 -8.32 4.05 -33.49
CA ILE A 1044 -7.96 3.91 -32.07
C ILE A 1044 -9.10 3.23 -31.31
N VAL A 1045 -9.14 1.90 -31.37
CA VAL A 1045 -10.16 1.07 -30.69
C VAL A 1045 -9.52 0.31 -29.52
N LEU A 1046 -10.17 0.41 -28.36
CA LEU A 1046 -9.85 -0.37 -27.17
C LEU A 1046 -10.86 -1.49 -26.98
N VAL A 1047 -10.44 -2.51 -26.23
CA VAL A 1047 -11.26 -3.65 -25.83
C VAL A 1047 -11.35 -3.67 -24.32
N SER A 1048 -12.56 -3.79 -23.79
CA SER A 1048 -12.80 -4.03 -22.37
C SER A 1048 -12.98 -5.52 -22.10
N TYR A 1049 -12.27 -6.02 -21.09
CA TYR A 1049 -12.21 -7.43 -20.71
C TYR A 1049 -12.76 -7.64 -19.31
N LEU A 1050 -13.44 -8.78 -19.12
CA LEU A 1050 -13.57 -9.41 -17.81
C LEU A 1050 -12.41 -10.39 -17.62
N TYR A 1051 -11.84 -10.40 -16.42
CA TYR A 1051 -10.85 -11.39 -15.99
C TYR A 1051 -11.53 -12.37 -15.04
N VAL A 1052 -11.49 -13.66 -15.36
CA VAL A 1052 -12.17 -14.71 -14.57
C VAL A 1052 -11.21 -15.87 -14.35
N ARG A 1053 -11.20 -16.45 -13.15
CA ARG A 1053 -10.45 -17.70 -12.91
C ARG A 1053 -11.18 -18.85 -13.60
N LYS A 1054 -10.45 -19.67 -14.35
CA LYS A 1054 -10.99 -20.83 -15.07
C LYS A 1054 -11.60 -21.84 -14.11
N ASP A 1055 -10.93 -22.13 -13.01
CA ASP A 1055 -11.41 -23.05 -11.98
C ASP A 1055 -12.24 -22.29 -10.93
N GLN A 1056 -13.56 -22.48 -10.97
CA GLN A 1056 -14.53 -22.02 -9.97
C GLN A 1056 -15.07 -23.17 -9.12
N THR A 1057 -14.49 -24.38 -9.20
CA THR A 1057 -15.03 -25.59 -8.54
C THR A 1057 -15.06 -25.49 -7.02
N LYS A 1058 -14.21 -24.62 -6.45
CA LYS A 1058 -14.16 -24.32 -5.01
C LYS A 1058 -15.01 -23.11 -4.59
N THR A 1059 -15.60 -22.38 -5.54
CA THR A 1059 -16.49 -21.25 -5.24
C THR A 1059 -17.82 -21.77 -4.72
N ASN A 1060 -18.48 -21.06 -3.78
CA ASN A 1060 -19.82 -21.42 -3.33
C ASN A 1060 -20.76 -21.65 -4.54
N PRO A 1061 -21.50 -22.77 -4.65
CA PRO A 1061 -22.30 -23.08 -5.83
C PRO A 1061 -23.33 -22.01 -6.22
N LYS A 1062 -23.89 -21.28 -5.26
CA LYS A 1062 -24.83 -20.18 -5.53
C LYS A 1062 -24.09 -18.96 -6.07
N THR A 1063 -22.93 -18.62 -5.49
CA THR A 1063 -22.06 -17.54 -5.98
C THR A 1063 -21.54 -17.82 -7.38
N ALA A 1064 -21.11 -19.06 -7.64
CA ALA A 1064 -20.68 -19.50 -8.96
C ALA A 1064 -21.83 -19.42 -9.99
N ALA A 1065 -23.07 -19.72 -9.58
CA ALA A 1065 -24.26 -19.50 -10.40
C ALA A 1065 -24.56 -18.02 -10.65
N ALA A 1066 -24.37 -17.15 -9.65
CA ALA A 1066 -24.52 -15.70 -9.82
C ALA A 1066 -23.45 -15.14 -10.77
N LEU A 1067 -22.20 -15.61 -10.67
CA LEU A 1067 -21.12 -15.26 -11.61
C LEU A 1067 -21.49 -15.70 -13.04
N GLN A 1068 -21.92 -16.95 -13.22
CA GLN A 1068 -22.34 -17.45 -14.53
C GLN A 1068 -23.46 -16.58 -15.13
N ALA A 1069 -24.48 -16.25 -14.33
CA ALA A 1069 -25.59 -15.40 -14.77
C ALA A 1069 -25.13 -13.98 -15.13
N PHE A 1070 -24.23 -13.40 -14.35
CA PHE A 1070 -23.66 -12.08 -14.62
C PHE A 1070 -22.85 -12.08 -15.92
N LEU A 1071 -21.99 -13.09 -16.13
CA LEU A 1071 -21.25 -13.25 -17.38
C LEU A 1071 -22.19 -13.40 -18.58
N GLN A 1072 -23.28 -14.17 -18.45
CA GLN A 1072 -24.26 -14.34 -19.51
C GLN A 1072 -24.89 -13.01 -19.93
N VAL A 1073 -25.31 -12.17 -18.98
CA VAL A 1073 -25.93 -10.87 -19.28
C VAL A 1073 -24.93 -9.92 -19.92
N ILE A 1074 -23.72 -9.84 -19.39
CA ILE A 1074 -22.70 -8.89 -19.87
C ILE A 1074 -22.18 -9.29 -21.25
N LEU A 1075 -22.00 -10.58 -21.54
CA LEU A 1075 -21.47 -11.04 -22.82
C LEU A 1075 -22.53 -11.07 -23.93
N SER A 1076 -23.81 -11.25 -23.61
CA SER A 1076 -24.87 -11.22 -24.61
C SER A 1076 -25.31 -9.78 -24.95
N ASP A 1077 -25.43 -8.92 -23.93
CA ASP A 1077 -26.01 -7.56 -23.99
C ASP A 1077 -27.40 -7.55 -24.67
N ASP A 1078 -28.23 -8.56 -24.42
CA ASP A 1078 -29.54 -8.71 -25.07
C ASP A 1078 -30.52 -7.57 -24.73
N GLU A 1079 -30.29 -6.85 -23.64
CA GLU A 1079 -31.08 -5.67 -23.23
C GLU A 1079 -30.56 -4.36 -23.82
N GLY A 1080 -29.46 -4.38 -24.60
CA GLY A 1080 -28.88 -3.20 -25.24
C GLY A 1080 -28.33 -2.15 -24.27
N LEU A 1081 -27.98 -2.57 -23.05
CA LEU A 1081 -27.53 -1.68 -21.99
C LEU A 1081 -26.15 -1.10 -22.28
N ALA A 1082 -25.29 -1.81 -23.02
CA ALA A 1082 -23.99 -1.26 -23.40
C ALA A 1082 -24.14 0.08 -24.14
N ALA A 1083 -25.10 0.17 -25.08
CA ALA A 1083 -25.36 1.39 -25.83
C ALA A 1083 -25.92 2.53 -24.95
N GLU A 1084 -26.75 2.22 -23.96
CA GLU A 1084 -27.28 3.21 -23.00
C GLU A 1084 -26.15 3.91 -22.23
N PHE A 1085 -25.08 3.17 -21.92
CA PHE A 1085 -23.90 3.68 -21.23
C PHE A 1085 -22.76 4.07 -22.19
N LEU A 1086 -23.09 4.32 -23.47
CA LEU A 1086 -22.16 4.81 -24.51
C LEU A 1086 -21.03 3.84 -24.88
N PHE A 1087 -21.17 2.54 -24.57
CA PHE A 1087 -20.28 1.50 -25.05
C PHE A 1087 -20.71 1.00 -26.43
N THR A 1088 -19.74 0.58 -27.24
CA THR A 1088 -20.04 -0.14 -28.47
C THR A 1088 -20.08 -1.65 -28.19
N PRO A 1089 -21.20 -2.34 -28.45
CA PRO A 1089 -21.27 -3.78 -28.33
C PRO A 1089 -20.22 -4.46 -29.23
N PRO A 1090 -19.55 -5.53 -28.78
CA PRO A 1090 -18.60 -6.25 -29.61
C PRO A 1090 -19.25 -6.80 -30.88
N SER A 1091 -18.46 -6.96 -31.94
CA SER A 1091 -18.93 -7.64 -33.15
C SER A 1091 -19.24 -9.12 -32.85
N ALA A 1092 -20.04 -9.75 -33.72
CA ALA A 1092 -20.38 -11.17 -33.56
C ALA A 1092 -19.14 -12.07 -33.45
N ALA A 1093 -18.07 -11.76 -34.17
CA ALA A 1093 -16.80 -12.47 -34.09
C ALA A 1093 -16.14 -12.35 -32.71
N VAL A 1094 -16.11 -11.14 -32.13
CA VAL A 1094 -15.53 -10.92 -30.79
C VAL A 1094 -16.41 -11.55 -29.70
N LYS A 1095 -17.75 -11.48 -29.84
CA LYS A 1095 -18.67 -12.19 -28.94
C LYS A 1095 -18.42 -13.70 -28.93
N ALA A 1096 -18.12 -14.29 -30.09
CA ALA A 1096 -17.77 -15.71 -30.17
C ALA A 1096 -16.48 -16.06 -29.41
N VAL A 1097 -15.46 -15.18 -29.44
CA VAL A 1097 -14.24 -15.34 -28.64
C VAL A 1097 -14.55 -15.31 -27.14
N ALA A 1098 -15.37 -14.35 -26.71
CA ALA A 1098 -15.77 -14.23 -25.31
C ALA A 1098 -16.58 -15.44 -24.84
N GLN A 1099 -17.52 -15.91 -25.66
CA GLN A 1099 -18.33 -17.09 -25.34
C GLN A 1099 -17.47 -18.35 -25.24
N ALA A 1100 -16.55 -18.56 -26.18
CA ALA A 1100 -15.60 -19.68 -26.13
C ALA A 1100 -14.71 -19.66 -24.87
N GLY A 1101 -14.43 -18.45 -24.33
CA GLY A 1101 -13.82 -18.26 -23.02
C GLY A 1101 -14.71 -18.66 -21.87
N ALA A 1102 -15.94 -18.15 -21.84
CA ALA A 1102 -16.90 -18.45 -20.80
C ALA A 1102 -17.23 -19.95 -20.70
N ASP A 1103 -17.29 -20.64 -21.84
CA ASP A 1103 -17.57 -22.08 -21.93
C ASP A 1103 -16.44 -22.95 -21.32
N GLN A 1104 -15.25 -22.39 -21.09
CA GLN A 1104 -14.14 -23.10 -20.44
C GLN A 1104 -14.13 -23.00 -18.92
N ILE A 1105 -15.03 -22.23 -18.31
CA ILE A 1105 -15.11 -22.09 -16.86
C ILE A 1105 -15.60 -23.40 -16.24
N LEU A 1106 -14.85 -23.91 -15.27
CA LEU A 1106 -15.18 -25.12 -14.51
C LEU A 1106 -15.98 -24.72 -13.27
N TYR A 1107 -17.21 -25.21 -13.14
CA TYR A 1107 -18.13 -24.87 -12.06
C TYR A 1107 -18.23 -25.97 -10.98
N PRO A 1108 -18.65 -25.63 -9.74
CA PRO A 1108 -18.83 -26.59 -8.65
C PRO A 1108 -19.83 -27.70 -8.96
N ALA A 1109 -19.58 -28.90 -8.42
CA ALA A 1109 -20.54 -30.01 -8.49
C ALA A 1109 -21.85 -29.66 -7.75
N GLY A 1110 -23.00 -29.99 -8.35
CA GLY A 1110 -24.31 -29.72 -7.76
C GLY A 1110 -24.80 -28.27 -7.89
N MET A 1111 -24.03 -27.39 -8.56
CA MET A 1111 -24.47 -26.04 -8.90
C MET A 1111 -25.76 -26.07 -9.74
N LYS A 1112 -26.70 -25.18 -9.40
CA LYS A 1112 -27.93 -24.94 -10.17
C LYS A 1112 -27.88 -23.55 -10.79
N SER A 1113 -27.68 -23.48 -12.10
CA SER A 1113 -27.63 -22.22 -12.86
C SER A 1113 -28.90 -21.38 -12.71
N PHE A 1114 -28.76 -20.05 -12.80
CA PHE A 1114 -29.92 -19.19 -12.99
C PHE A 1114 -30.45 -19.29 -14.42
N ALA A 1115 -31.76 -19.34 -14.59
CA ALA A 1115 -32.39 -19.17 -15.90
C ALA A 1115 -33.08 -17.80 -16.00
N PHE A 1116 -33.03 -17.20 -17.19
CA PHE A 1116 -33.69 -15.93 -17.48
C PHE A 1116 -35.11 -16.19 -18.01
N GLU A 1117 -36.10 -15.51 -17.45
CA GLU A 1117 -37.52 -15.71 -17.79
C GLU A 1117 -38.17 -14.39 -18.24
N SER A 1118 -38.77 -14.42 -19.42
CA SER A 1118 -39.33 -13.24 -20.11
C SER A 1118 -40.84 -13.30 -20.37
N SER A 1119 -41.55 -14.35 -19.94
CA SER A 1119 -42.99 -14.48 -20.19
C SER A 1119 -43.78 -13.48 -19.34
N THR A 1120 -44.85 -12.92 -19.90
CA THR A 1120 -45.79 -12.04 -19.20
C THR A 1120 -46.88 -12.83 -18.46
N ALA A 1121 -46.95 -14.16 -18.64
CA ALA A 1121 -47.95 -15.00 -17.99
C ALA A 1121 -47.76 -15.03 -16.46
N ALA A 1122 -48.88 -14.91 -15.75
CA ALA A 1122 -48.91 -14.96 -14.28
C ALA A 1122 -48.29 -16.27 -13.77
N TYR A 1123 -47.56 -16.19 -12.64
CA TYR A 1123 -46.93 -17.32 -11.95
C TYR A 1123 -45.83 -18.07 -12.71
N THR A 1124 -45.51 -17.70 -13.96
CA THR A 1124 -44.35 -18.24 -14.69
C THR A 1124 -43.07 -17.61 -14.13
N GLY A 1125 -42.02 -18.40 -13.92
CA GLY A 1125 -40.72 -17.89 -13.44
C GLY A 1125 -40.60 -17.75 -11.93
N MET A 1126 -41.27 -18.55 -11.11
CA MET A 1126 -41.20 -18.48 -9.63
C MET A 1126 -40.09 -19.34 -8.98
N GLY A 1127 -39.22 -19.96 -9.77
CA GLY A 1127 -38.13 -20.80 -9.24
C GLY A 1127 -37.05 -19.98 -8.52
N ASP A 1128 -36.35 -20.62 -7.57
CA ASP A 1128 -35.31 -19.98 -6.73
C ASP A 1128 -34.14 -19.44 -7.56
N ASN A 1129 -33.80 -20.15 -8.64
CA ASN A 1129 -32.75 -19.78 -9.58
C ASN A 1129 -33.34 -19.26 -10.90
N ILE A 1130 -34.34 -18.39 -10.83
CA ILE A 1130 -34.90 -17.71 -11.99
C ILE A 1130 -34.69 -16.20 -11.83
N ILE A 1131 -34.16 -15.54 -12.86
CA ILE A 1131 -34.11 -14.08 -13.01
C ILE A 1131 -35.24 -13.69 -13.95
N SER A 1132 -36.34 -13.15 -13.41
CA SER A 1132 -37.55 -12.85 -14.19
C SER A 1132 -37.68 -11.35 -14.44
N VAL A 1133 -37.91 -10.95 -15.69
CA VAL A 1133 -38.11 -9.53 -16.06
C VAL A 1133 -39.38 -8.92 -15.43
N LYS A 1134 -40.32 -9.77 -14.97
CA LYS A 1134 -41.53 -9.31 -14.26
C LYS A 1134 -41.26 -8.82 -12.85
N ARG A 1135 -40.09 -9.12 -12.26
CA ARG A 1135 -39.78 -8.81 -10.87
C ARG A 1135 -39.11 -7.46 -10.75
N THR A 1136 -39.77 -6.57 -10.02
CA THR A 1136 -39.29 -5.21 -9.71
C THR A 1136 -38.76 -5.09 -8.28
N SER A 1137 -39.20 -5.97 -7.35
CA SER A 1137 -38.68 -6.10 -5.97
C SER A 1137 -39.05 -7.48 -5.35
N PHE A 1138 -38.34 -7.90 -4.29
CA PHE A 1138 -38.67 -9.10 -3.50
C PHE A 1138 -40.03 -9.00 -2.78
N ASP A 1139 -40.43 -7.79 -2.39
CA ASP A 1139 -41.70 -7.52 -1.71
C ASP A 1139 -42.93 -7.72 -2.61
N ASP A 1140 -42.77 -7.56 -3.93
CA ASP A 1140 -43.84 -7.83 -4.91
C ASP A 1140 -44.13 -9.33 -5.03
N TYR A 1141 -43.13 -10.19 -4.77
CA TYR A 1141 -43.27 -11.65 -4.72
C TYR A 1141 -43.96 -12.14 -3.45
N GLN A 1142 -43.58 -11.64 -2.27
CA GLN A 1142 -44.27 -11.96 -1.01
C GLN A 1142 -45.76 -11.59 -1.08
N ARG A 1143 -46.07 -10.44 -1.69
CA ARG A 1143 -47.44 -10.06 -2.01
C ARG A 1143 -48.11 -11.03 -3.00
N GLY A 1144 -47.43 -11.42 -4.08
CA GLY A 1144 -47.95 -12.38 -5.05
C GLY A 1144 -48.26 -13.77 -4.46
N LEU A 1145 -47.45 -14.24 -3.51
CA LEU A 1145 -47.67 -15.48 -2.75
C LEU A 1145 -48.89 -15.38 -1.85
N LEU A 1146 -48.99 -14.30 -1.06
CA LEU A 1146 -50.14 -14.04 -0.20
C LEU A 1146 -51.43 -13.96 -1.02
N PHE A 1147 -51.41 -13.31 -2.19
CA PHE A 1147 -52.57 -13.27 -3.07
C PHE A 1147 -52.94 -14.65 -3.62
N LYS A 1148 -51.94 -15.46 -4.02
CA LYS A 1148 -52.18 -16.83 -4.48
C LYS A 1148 -52.74 -17.72 -3.37
N GLU A 1149 -52.16 -17.69 -2.17
CA GLU A 1149 -52.65 -18.46 -1.03
C GLU A 1149 -54.06 -18.01 -0.62
N VAL A 1150 -54.34 -16.71 -0.68
CA VAL A 1150 -55.70 -16.17 -0.47
C VAL A 1150 -56.67 -16.68 -1.53
N ASP A 1151 -56.29 -16.73 -2.80
CA ASP A 1151 -57.16 -17.21 -3.88
C ASP A 1151 -57.35 -18.74 -3.85
N ASP A 1152 -56.31 -19.50 -3.49
CA ASP A 1152 -56.37 -20.95 -3.25
C ASP A 1152 -57.28 -21.25 -2.03
N MET A 1153 -57.16 -20.48 -0.94
CA MET A 1153 -58.02 -20.59 0.24
C MET A 1153 -59.48 -20.19 -0.05
N LYS A 1154 -59.72 -19.13 -0.82
CA LYS A 1154 -61.08 -18.76 -1.28
C LYS A 1154 -61.70 -19.87 -2.11
N SER A 1155 -60.92 -20.50 -2.98
CA SER A 1155 -61.38 -21.62 -3.83
C SER A 1155 -61.73 -22.85 -2.99
N GLN A 1156 -60.92 -23.17 -1.97
CA GLN A 1156 -61.21 -24.27 -1.02
C GLN A 1156 -62.42 -23.96 -0.12
N LEU A 1157 -62.60 -22.71 0.32
CA LEU A 1157 -63.75 -22.28 1.12
C LEU A 1157 -65.06 -22.34 0.30
N ALA A 1158 -65.02 -21.96 -0.98
CA ALA A 1158 -66.17 -22.08 -1.89
C ALA A 1158 -66.59 -23.56 -2.08
N GLN A 1159 -65.63 -24.49 -2.08
CA GLN A 1159 -65.90 -25.92 -2.13
C GLN A 1159 -66.48 -26.46 -0.82
N LEU A 1160 -66.02 -25.98 0.34
CA LEU A 1160 -66.54 -26.37 1.66
C LEU A 1160 -67.94 -25.80 1.94
N ALA A 1161 -68.24 -24.58 1.49
CA ALA A 1161 -69.57 -23.97 1.62
C ALA A 1161 -70.66 -24.71 0.80
N GLN A 1162 -70.27 -25.40 -0.27
CA GLN A 1162 -71.18 -26.27 -1.05
C GLN A 1162 -71.43 -27.64 -0.38
N ALA A 1163 -70.63 -28.02 0.63
CA ALA A 1163 -70.71 -29.31 1.31
C ALA A 1163 -71.52 -29.29 2.63
N ALA A 1164 -72.04 -28.13 3.06
CA ALA A 1164 -72.89 -28.03 4.24
C ALA A 1164 -74.34 -28.46 3.93
N PRO A 1165 -74.98 -29.33 4.75
CA PRO A 1165 -76.33 -29.81 4.47
C PRO A 1165 -77.37 -28.70 4.63
N GLN A 1166 -78.27 -28.57 3.65
CA GLN A 1166 -79.47 -27.73 3.71
C GLN A 1166 -80.39 -28.20 4.85
N GLU A 1167 -80.81 -27.28 5.73
CA GLU A 1167 -81.70 -27.56 6.86
C GLU A 1167 -83.01 -28.21 6.40
N GLY A 1168 -83.34 -29.37 7.01
CA GLY A 1168 -84.58 -30.09 6.75
C GLY A 1168 -84.91 -31.12 7.84
N THR A 1169 -85.74 -30.69 8.79
CA THR A 1169 -86.64 -31.49 9.64
C THR A 1169 -86.04 -32.55 10.57
N ALA A 1170 -85.75 -32.16 11.82
CA ALA A 1170 -86.20 -32.83 13.05
C ALA A 1170 -85.73 -32.04 14.29
N ALA A 1171 -86.58 -31.98 15.32
CA ALA A 1171 -86.38 -31.18 16.53
C ALA A 1171 -85.05 -31.49 17.25
N PRO A 1172 -84.35 -30.48 17.81
CA PRO A 1172 -83.05 -30.70 18.42
C PRO A 1172 -83.24 -31.27 19.83
N SER A 1173 -82.58 -32.40 20.10
CA SER A 1173 -82.17 -32.77 21.46
C SER A 1173 -81.02 -31.86 21.88
N GLU A 1174 -81.09 -31.31 23.09
CA GLU A 1174 -80.03 -30.57 23.78
C GLU A 1174 -78.75 -31.42 23.84
N ASP A 1175 -77.84 -31.25 22.86
CA ASP A 1175 -76.38 -31.38 23.01
C ASP A 1175 -75.55 -31.26 21.71
N SER A 1176 -76.13 -30.92 20.54
CA SER A 1176 -75.34 -30.88 19.29
C SER A 1176 -75.38 -29.59 18.47
N THR A 1177 -76.11 -28.55 18.91
CA THR A 1177 -76.09 -27.23 18.24
C THR A 1177 -74.85 -26.39 18.58
N GLY A 1178 -74.05 -26.83 19.57
CA GLY A 1178 -72.88 -26.12 20.05
C GLY A 1178 -71.59 -26.34 19.26
N THR A 1179 -71.51 -27.27 18.30
CA THR A 1179 -70.23 -27.58 17.61
C THR A 1179 -70.16 -27.05 16.18
N ALA A 1180 -71.26 -27.08 15.41
CA ALA A 1180 -71.29 -26.54 14.05
C ALA A 1180 -71.38 -25.00 14.02
N ALA A 1181 -72.22 -24.40 14.88
CA ALA A 1181 -72.29 -22.95 15.05
C ALA A 1181 -70.99 -22.40 15.65
N LEU A 1182 -70.34 -23.16 16.54
CA LEU A 1182 -69.04 -22.83 17.10
C LEU A 1182 -67.93 -23.00 16.07
N ALA A 1183 -67.97 -23.99 15.16
CA ALA A 1183 -67.00 -24.12 14.08
C ALA A 1183 -67.11 -22.97 13.07
N VAL A 1184 -68.33 -22.57 12.67
CA VAL A 1184 -68.53 -21.42 11.77
C VAL A 1184 -68.17 -20.10 12.47
N ALA A 1185 -68.48 -19.94 13.76
CA ALA A 1185 -68.09 -18.78 14.56
C ALA A 1185 -66.57 -18.74 14.81
N ILE A 1186 -65.91 -19.87 15.04
CA ILE A 1186 -64.45 -19.98 15.17
C ILE A 1186 -63.79 -19.67 13.82
N ILE A 1187 -64.32 -20.14 12.70
CA ILE A 1187 -63.77 -19.84 11.37
C ILE A 1187 -63.99 -18.37 11.00
N ALA A 1188 -65.15 -17.79 11.31
CA ALA A 1188 -65.40 -16.36 11.14
C ALA A 1188 -64.53 -15.50 12.08
N ALA A 1189 -64.29 -15.95 13.31
CA ALA A 1189 -63.39 -15.29 14.26
C ALA A 1189 -61.92 -15.42 13.87
N VAL A 1190 -61.50 -16.55 13.28
CA VAL A 1190 -60.16 -16.75 12.72
C VAL A 1190 -59.97 -15.91 11.46
N LEU A 1191 -60.99 -15.76 10.61
CA LEU A 1191 -60.95 -14.87 9.44
C LEU A 1191 -60.99 -13.39 9.85
N ALA A 1192 -61.75 -13.02 10.87
CA ALA A 1192 -61.72 -11.68 11.46
C ALA A 1192 -60.38 -11.40 12.15
N ALA A 1193 -59.80 -12.38 12.85
CA ALA A 1193 -58.48 -12.30 13.46
C ALA A 1193 -57.35 -12.27 12.43
N MET A 1194 -57.48 -12.98 11.30
CA MET A 1194 -56.53 -12.92 10.18
C MET A 1194 -56.67 -11.62 9.39
N ALA A 1195 -57.89 -11.10 9.18
CA ALA A 1195 -58.10 -9.76 8.62
C ALA A 1195 -57.58 -8.66 9.57
N LEU A 1196 -57.73 -8.84 10.89
CA LEU A 1196 -57.11 -8.01 11.92
C LEU A 1196 -55.60 -8.19 12.00
N LEU A 1197 -55.04 -9.37 11.71
CA LEU A 1197 -53.58 -9.62 11.70
C LEU A 1197 -52.92 -9.07 10.43
N VAL A 1198 -53.59 -9.18 9.28
CA VAL A 1198 -53.21 -8.50 8.03
C VAL A 1198 -53.35 -6.98 8.21
N GLY A 1199 -54.41 -6.53 8.91
CA GLY A 1199 -54.58 -5.15 9.36
C GLY A 1199 -53.54 -4.72 10.41
N CYS A 1200 -53.07 -5.61 11.30
CA CYS A 1200 -52.07 -5.33 12.33
C CYS A 1200 -50.64 -5.39 11.80
N PHE A 1201 -50.36 -6.17 10.75
CA PHE A 1201 -49.14 -6.04 9.98
C PHE A 1201 -49.11 -4.73 9.16
N ALA A 1202 -50.28 -4.19 8.81
CA ALA A 1202 -50.38 -2.81 8.36
C ALA A 1202 -50.27 -1.78 9.53
N TYR A 1203 -50.67 -2.15 10.75
CA TYR A 1203 -50.68 -1.25 11.95
C TYR A 1203 -49.40 -1.26 12.80
N SER A 1204 -48.47 -2.20 12.62
CA SER A 1204 -47.25 -2.31 13.44
C SER A 1204 -46.16 -1.28 13.09
N LYS A 1205 -46.38 -0.45 12.06
CA LYS A 1205 -45.66 0.82 11.87
C LYS A 1205 -46.31 2.04 12.54
N GLY A 1206 -47.42 1.87 13.28
CA GLY A 1206 -48.22 2.96 13.88
C GLY A 1206 -47.95 3.30 15.35
N ARG A 1207 -46.99 2.66 16.05
CA ARG A 1207 -46.70 2.95 17.47
C ARG A 1207 -45.28 3.42 17.73
N SER A 1208 -44.94 4.58 17.18
CA SER A 1208 -43.91 5.48 17.74
C SER A 1208 -44.42 6.93 17.87
N ALA A 1209 -45.72 7.16 17.67
CA ALA A 1209 -46.39 8.42 17.96
C ALA A 1209 -47.57 8.20 18.91
N ALA A 1210 -47.30 8.09 20.22
CA ALA A 1210 -48.18 8.54 21.32
C ALA A 1210 -47.66 8.00 22.68
N ALA A 1211 -46.76 8.75 23.31
CA ALA A 1211 -46.61 8.72 24.77
C ALA A 1211 -45.97 10.04 25.24
N GLY A 1212 -46.82 11.01 25.51
CA GLY A 1212 -46.46 12.31 26.07
C GLY A 1212 -47.68 13.19 26.31
N ALA A 1213 -48.63 12.73 27.15
CA ALA A 1213 -49.35 13.50 28.18
C ALA A 1213 -50.77 12.98 28.50
N SER A 1214 -50.91 12.49 29.75
CA SER A 1214 -52.05 12.56 30.68
C SER A 1214 -53.49 12.24 30.24
N GLY A 1215 -54.12 11.28 30.93
CA GLY A 1215 -55.58 11.18 31.00
C GLY A 1215 -56.09 9.83 31.52
N THR A 1216 -56.70 9.87 32.69
CA THR A 1216 -57.25 8.79 33.53
C THR A 1216 -58.34 7.89 32.93
N MET A 1217 -58.31 6.63 33.40
CA MET A 1217 -59.42 5.76 33.83
C MET A 1217 -60.35 5.03 32.83
N LEU A 1218 -60.39 3.70 33.10
CA LEU A 1218 -61.53 2.77 33.16
C LEU A 1218 -62.09 2.15 31.87
N GLY A 1219 -62.15 0.81 31.87
CA GLY A 1219 -63.16 0.03 31.15
C GLY A 1219 -62.63 -1.13 30.29
N ARG A 1220 -62.33 -2.28 30.91
CA ARG A 1220 -62.66 -3.60 30.32
C ARG A 1220 -64.20 -3.77 30.33
N PRO A 1221 -64.82 -4.77 29.66
CA PRO A 1221 -64.46 -5.57 28.48
C PRO A 1221 -65.68 -5.70 27.51
N GLU A 1222 -65.67 -6.76 26.67
CA GLU A 1222 -66.75 -7.35 25.84
C GLU A 1222 -66.78 -6.89 24.36
N VAL A 1223 -66.62 -7.72 23.33
CA VAL A 1223 -66.40 -9.17 23.14
C VAL A 1223 -65.48 -9.34 21.93
#